data_AF-A0A8H3CZQ3-F1
#
_entry.id   AF-A0A8H3CZQ3-F1
#
_cell.length_a   1.000
_cell.length_b   1.000
_cell.length_c   1.000
_cell.angle_alpha   90.00
_cell.angle_beta   90.00
_cell.angle_gamma   90.00
#
_symmetry.space_group_name_H-M   'P 1'
#
loop_
_entity.id
_entity.type
_entity.pdbx_description
1 polymer ?
#
loop_
_entity_poly.entity_id
_entity_poly.type
_entity_poly.pdbx_seq_one_letter_code
_entity_poly.pdbx_strand_id
1 'polypeptide(L)'
;MENTSLINVFPQEILVRTLHYCDYVTIIRFSLTCKKAQRVVSCSVSLQLHIELEINGLEIADGSSGGNPNYSLALKELRDHQDAWYNLRLGPMVQQSVGASDIDVPDWDLRNGTYHGEFRASEPDDDDDFHVDHTQIAVLGSSTIPPPTNFEKEFSSCVVDPTQDLAVLVEDEQEVYVTIIRFSLTCKKAYEIVSFSVSLQLHIELEINGLEIANGSSKGSINYSSTLKELKEYQNAWFNMKFSPMIQQPIGDPKVEVPNWDLRSGTYFGDFRVSELEHEEDFLVDHTQIAVLGSSNLPPPINFGKKFNHNAVDPNQDLVILVEDEIEGSEFARFHLRSGTTGQAHPLAEYPVLTVSFDSTFLRKNNLLDASVGAWPEIMGNYFTVKIYWPETSCEISEILLWDWKTGILLSRIYLEHRSARCTFLDKERLLVYSVLPENDTQSTRIALLVYRIPIATIDHEVPPDANSCVPLYPKHDPILIFELPELHPSWEVTGQHFMLGSEPLPGDVVYTKSATLLCSHVTTFCLGFRIWNNPRRQRYVYGSRKGTPTDFHVLVSVHHLLPYLLGRQSDGVTTRIIPWSQWGTVATRWFIEDHSIEHLTDRIYRSQYIRSTTTKSGQAQLISIVDFNAPLIKRYQYTATATSRAKRASADKSEKNAVLEGNGMTEGRLFQTRIGSTRLPVPTIGKALNHEVLTETIGSDMKTIIRAGFKDPVVSCLPYRVVTKVQLMPTHGHWRIHGEYLVGIPRRDWSENIPFSLYKLELSSQE
;
A
#
# COMPACT_ATOMS: atom_id res chain seq x y z
N MET A 1 -45.30 -47.90 -33.99
CA MET A 1 -44.15 -47.17 -34.55
C MET A 1 -43.07 -47.19 -33.50
N GLU A 2 -42.03 -48.00 -33.69
CA GLU A 2 -40.90 -48.10 -32.76
C GLU A 2 -40.17 -46.75 -32.73
N ASN A 3 -40.03 -46.17 -31.53
CA ASN A 3 -39.20 -45.00 -31.27
C ASN A 3 -37.73 -45.38 -31.52
N THR A 4 -37.30 -45.28 -32.77
CA THR A 4 -35.90 -45.40 -33.13
C THR A 4 -35.18 -44.16 -32.57
N SER A 5 -34.45 -44.35 -31.48
CA SER A 5 -33.57 -43.33 -30.91
C SER A 5 -32.72 -42.69 -32.03
N LEU A 6 -32.72 -41.37 -32.13
CA LEU A 6 -31.98 -40.59 -33.13
C LEU A 6 -30.49 -40.99 -33.22
N ILE A 7 -29.90 -41.43 -32.11
CA ILE A 7 -28.52 -41.96 -32.04
C ILE A 7 -28.32 -43.20 -32.92
N ASN A 8 -29.36 -43.97 -33.24
CA ASN A 8 -29.27 -45.16 -34.09
C ASN A 8 -29.16 -44.82 -35.58
N VAL A 9 -29.51 -43.59 -35.98
CA VAL A 9 -29.51 -43.13 -37.37
C VAL A 9 -28.13 -42.58 -37.79
N PHE A 10 -27.33 -42.08 -36.84
CA PHE A 10 -26.03 -41.48 -37.16
C PHE A 10 -24.91 -42.52 -37.27
N PRO A 11 -24.04 -42.41 -38.30
CA PRO A 11 -22.77 -43.14 -38.38
C PRO A 11 -21.87 -42.83 -37.18
N GLN A 12 -21.07 -43.82 -36.76
CA GLN A 12 -20.20 -43.70 -35.59
C GLN A 12 -19.15 -42.59 -35.76
N GLU A 13 -18.65 -42.39 -36.97
CA GLU A 13 -17.65 -41.40 -37.33
C GLU A 13 -18.17 -39.98 -37.12
N ILE A 14 -19.45 -39.75 -37.44
CA ILE A 14 -20.11 -38.45 -37.24
C ILE A 14 -20.32 -38.18 -35.75
N LEU A 15 -20.70 -39.21 -34.99
CA LEU A 15 -20.85 -39.09 -33.53
C LEU A 15 -19.49 -38.76 -32.87
N VAL A 16 -18.44 -39.47 -33.24
CA VAL A 16 -17.08 -39.21 -32.74
C VAL A 16 -16.63 -37.79 -33.08
N ARG A 17 -16.81 -37.36 -34.33
CA ARG A 17 -16.40 -36.01 -34.75
C ARG A 17 -17.23 -34.91 -34.08
N THR A 18 -18.51 -35.16 -33.82
CA THR A 18 -19.37 -34.21 -33.08
C THR A 18 -18.92 -34.09 -31.63
N LEU A 19 -18.58 -35.21 -30.99
CA LEU A 19 -18.12 -35.23 -29.60
C LEU A 19 -16.76 -34.56 -29.40
N HIS A 20 -15.91 -34.47 -30.43
CA HIS A 20 -14.67 -33.69 -30.37
C HIS A 20 -14.88 -32.17 -30.21
N TYR A 21 -16.11 -31.67 -30.44
CA TYR A 21 -16.47 -30.27 -30.16
C TYR A 21 -17.08 -30.06 -28.77
N CYS A 22 -17.14 -31.11 -27.95
CA CYS A 22 -17.68 -31.07 -26.60
C CYS A 22 -16.56 -31.23 -25.57
N ASP A 23 -16.75 -30.66 -24.38
CA ASP A 23 -15.88 -30.91 -23.23
C ASP A 23 -16.00 -32.36 -22.72
N TYR A 24 -14.99 -32.82 -21.98
CA TYR A 24 -14.90 -34.19 -21.47
C TYR A 24 -16.07 -34.54 -20.55
N VAL A 25 -16.60 -33.57 -19.79
CA VAL A 25 -17.77 -33.74 -18.93
C VAL A 25 -18.99 -34.11 -19.75
N THR A 26 -19.19 -33.43 -20.88
CA THR A 26 -20.28 -33.65 -21.82
C THR A 26 -20.10 -34.98 -22.57
N ILE A 27 -18.87 -35.34 -22.95
CA ILE A 27 -18.58 -36.65 -23.56
C ILE A 27 -18.86 -37.79 -22.57
N ILE A 28 -18.44 -37.66 -21.30
CA ILE A 28 -18.72 -38.65 -20.26
C ILE A 28 -20.22 -38.74 -20.00
N ARG A 29 -20.93 -37.62 -19.84
CA ARG A 29 -22.39 -37.60 -19.67
C ARG A 29 -23.10 -38.26 -20.86
N PHE A 30 -22.66 -38.00 -22.08
CA PHE A 30 -23.14 -38.68 -23.28
C PHE A 30 -22.93 -40.20 -23.18
N SER A 31 -21.75 -40.65 -22.75
CA SER A 31 -21.44 -42.08 -22.60
C SER A 31 -22.36 -42.80 -21.61
N LEU A 32 -22.88 -42.08 -20.60
CA LEU A 32 -23.78 -42.62 -19.57
C LEU A 32 -25.24 -42.74 -20.05
N THR A 33 -25.61 -42.17 -21.20
CA THR A 33 -27.02 -42.14 -21.65
C THR A 33 -27.52 -43.49 -22.16
N CYS A 34 -26.69 -44.26 -22.86
CA CYS A 34 -27.06 -45.59 -23.39
C CYS A 34 -25.83 -46.43 -23.76
N LYS A 35 -26.02 -47.74 -23.93
CA LYS A 35 -24.95 -48.69 -24.30
C LYS A 35 -24.24 -48.34 -25.62
N LYS A 36 -24.96 -47.79 -26.61
CA LYS A 36 -24.35 -47.37 -27.89
C LYS A 36 -23.43 -46.17 -27.67
N ALA A 37 -23.88 -45.15 -26.93
CA ALA A 37 -23.06 -43.99 -26.59
C ALA A 37 -21.82 -44.39 -25.78
N GLN A 38 -21.99 -45.26 -24.78
CA GLN A 38 -20.89 -45.83 -24.01
C GLN A 38 -19.85 -46.49 -24.93
N ARG A 39 -20.30 -47.31 -25.89
CA ARG A 39 -19.44 -48.01 -26.84
C ARG A 39 -18.74 -47.05 -27.82
N VAL A 40 -19.41 -45.99 -28.26
CA VAL A 40 -18.81 -44.97 -29.14
C VAL A 40 -17.63 -44.27 -28.44
N VAL A 41 -17.80 -43.91 -27.17
CA VAL A 41 -16.75 -43.27 -26.37
C VAL A 41 -15.65 -44.28 -26.01
N SER A 42 -16.01 -45.47 -25.52
CA SER A 42 -15.03 -46.47 -25.06
C SER A 42 -14.28 -47.19 -26.19
N CYS A 43 -14.79 -47.22 -27.42
CA CYS A 43 -14.07 -47.80 -28.56
C CYS A 43 -13.30 -46.75 -29.39
N SER A 44 -13.49 -45.46 -29.12
CA SER A 44 -12.78 -44.39 -29.83
C SER A 44 -11.51 -43.96 -29.08
N VAL A 45 -10.35 -44.32 -29.62
CA VAL A 45 -9.05 -43.90 -29.09
C VAL A 45 -8.92 -42.39 -29.08
N SER A 46 -9.44 -41.69 -30.09
CA SER A 46 -9.36 -40.23 -30.17
C SER A 46 -10.21 -39.55 -29.09
N LEU A 47 -11.40 -40.08 -28.78
CA LEU A 47 -12.22 -39.54 -27.68
C LEU A 47 -11.64 -39.87 -26.32
N GLN A 48 -11.06 -41.05 -26.13
CA GLN A 48 -10.37 -41.39 -24.89
C GLN A 48 -9.18 -40.45 -24.66
N LEU A 49 -8.35 -40.23 -25.67
CA LEU A 49 -7.24 -39.29 -25.57
C LEU A 49 -7.73 -37.87 -25.30
N HIS A 50 -8.80 -37.42 -25.96
CA HIS A 50 -9.38 -36.11 -25.71
C HIS A 50 -9.83 -35.95 -24.24
N ILE A 51 -10.55 -36.93 -23.70
CA ILE A 51 -10.97 -36.94 -22.29
C ILE A 51 -9.75 -36.89 -21.36
N GLU A 52 -8.74 -37.72 -21.59
CA GLU A 52 -7.57 -37.82 -20.73
C GLU A 52 -6.72 -36.53 -20.77
N LEU A 53 -6.57 -35.91 -21.95
CA LEU A 53 -5.90 -34.62 -22.08
C LEU A 53 -6.64 -33.52 -21.32
N GLU A 54 -7.95 -33.37 -21.52
CA GLU A 54 -8.73 -32.33 -20.85
C GLU A 54 -8.81 -32.53 -19.32
N ILE A 55 -8.97 -33.77 -18.83
CA ILE A 55 -8.97 -34.06 -17.38
C ILE A 55 -7.67 -33.62 -16.72
N ASN A 56 -6.55 -33.72 -17.45
CA ASN A 56 -5.23 -33.40 -16.94
C ASN A 56 -4.76 -31.98 -17.32
N GLY A 57 -5.60 -31.20 -18.02
CA GLY A 57 -5.25 -29.85 -18.49
C GLY A 57 -4.10 -29.83 -19.50
N LEU A 58 -3.96 -30.89 -20.31
CA LEU A 58 -2.90 -31.05 -21.31
C LEU A 58 -3.44 -30.81 -22.72
N GLU A 59 -2.56 -30.36 -23.61
CA GLU A 59 -2.83 -30.26 -25.05
C GLU A 59 -1.68 -30.86 -25.87
N ILE A 60 -1.98 -31.27 -27.10
CA ILE A 60 -0.96 -31.74 -28.04
C ILE A 60 -0.37 -30.50 -28.71
N ALA A 61 0.92 -30.24 -28.47
CA ALA A 61 1.62 -29.09 -29.06
C ALA A 61 1.57 -29.10 -30.60
N ASP A 62 1.34 -27.93 -31.20
CA ASP A 62 1.36 -27.72 -32.65
C ASP A 62 2.73 -28.08 -33.23
N GLY A 63 2.75 -28.94 -34.26
CA GLY A 63 3.99 -29.40 -34.91
C GLY A 63 4.63 -30.66 -34.30
N SER A 64 4.07 -31.22 -33.22
CA SER A 64 4.55 -32.47 -32.59
C SER A 64 4.47 -33.73 -33.47
N SER A 65 3.81 -33.66 -34.63
CA SER A 65 3.77 -34.75 -35.60
C SER A 65 4.12 -34.25 -37.00
N GLY A 66 5.32 -34.58 -37.46
CA GLY A 66 5.60 -34.65 -38.90
C GLY A 66 4.78 -35.79 -39.51
N GLY A 67 3.48 -35.57 -39.68
CA GLY A 67 2.51 -36.55 -40.18
C GLY A 67 1.64 -37.18 -39.09
N ASN A 68 0.31 -37.10 -39.31
CA ASN A 68 -0.82 -37.76 -38.61
C ASN A 68 -0.53 -38.30 -37.18
N PRO A 69 -0.93 -37.61 -36.10
CA PRO A 69 -0.61 -37.99 -34.73
C PRO A 69 -1.18 -39.38 -34.40
N ASN A 70 -0.33 -40.28 -33.93
CA ASN A 70 -0.74 -41.62 -33.52
C ASN A 70 -1.42 -41.55 -32.13
N TYR A 71 -2.72 -41.26 -32.12
CA TYR A 71 -3.51 -41.13 -30.89
C TYR A 71 -3.43 -42.36 -29.97
N SER A 72 -3.21 -43.55 -30.52
CA SER A 72 -3.05 -44.77 -29.71
C SER A 72 -1.75 -44.80 -28.93
N LEU A 73 -0.67 -44.28 -29.53
CA LEU A 73 0.62 -44.20 -28.87
C LEU A 73 0.61 -43.11 -27.80
N ALA A 74 0.11 -41.91 -28.14
CA ALA A 74 0.01 -40.79 -27.19
C ALA A 74 -0.85 -41.13 -25.96
N LEU A 75 -1.99 -41.79 -26.17
CA LEU A 75 -2.84 -42.23 -25.06
C LEU A 75 -2.14 -43.27 -24.16
N LYS A 76 -1.37 -44.17 -24.76
CA LYS A 76 -0.60 -45.17 -24.02
C LYS A 76 0.51 -44.49 -23.21
N GLU A 77 1.29 -43.61 -23.82
CA GLU A 77 2.37 -42.87 -23.17
C GLU A 77 1.87 -42.01 -22.01
N LEU A 78 0.74 -41.33 -22.18
CA LEU A 78 0.10 -40.56 -21.11
C LEU A 78 -0.30 -41.45 -19.93
N ARG A 79 -0.91 -42.62 -20.19
CA ARG A 79 -1.29 -43.57 -19.15
C ARG A 79 -0.09 -44.21 -18.46
N ASP A 80 0.94 -44.57 -19.21
CA ASP A 80 2.18 -45.11 -18.68
C ASP A 80 2.90 -44.07 -17.81
N HIS A 81 2.88 -42.79 -18.22
CA HIS A 81 3.40 -41.66 -17.45
C HIS A 81 2.63 -41.45 -16.14
N GLN A 82 1.29 -41.45 -16.20
CA GLN A 82 0.44 -41.38 -15.01
C GLN A 82 0.67 -42.55 -14.07
N ASP A 83 0.71 -43.79 -14.59
CA ASP A 83 0.97 -45.00 -13.79
C ASP A 83 2.36 -44.94 -13.13
N ALA A 84 3.36 -44.41 -13.83
CA ALA A 84 4.69 -44.22 -13.27
C ALA A 84 4.68 -43.23 -12.10
N TRP A 85 3.98 -42.10 -12.21
CA TRP A 85 3.84 -41.14 -11.11
C TRP A 85 3.00 -41.66 -9.95
N TYR A 86 1.85 -42.30 -10.22
CA TYR A 86 1.00 -42.88 -9.18
C TYR A 86 1.69 -43.96 -8.37
N ASN A 87 2.59 -44.73 -8.99
CA ASN A 87 3.32 -45.81 -8.34
C ASN A 87 4.78 -45.47 -8.02
N LEU A 88 5.19 -44.20 -8.17
CA LEU A 88 6.56 -43.73 -7.96
C LEU A 88 7.62 -44.61 -8.64
N ARG A 89 7.36 -45.03 -9.89
CA ARG A 89 8.32 -45.78 -10.72
C ARG A 89 9.35 -44.82 -11.29
N LEU A 90 10.25 -44.37 -10.43
CA LEU A 90 11.34 -43.48 -10.79
C LEU A 90 12.44 -44.26 -11.53
N GLY A 91 13.03 -43.64 -12.54
CA GLY A 91 14.22 -44.14 -13.21
C GLY A 91 15.47 -44.08 -12.32
N PRO A 92 16.63 -44.56 -12.81
CA PRO A 92 17.89 -44.38 -12.10
C PRO A 92 18.20 -42.89 -11.91
N MET A 93 18.89 -42.56 -10.81
CA MET A 93 19.33 -41.19 -10.52
C MET A 93 20.19 -40.67 -11.67
N VAL A 94 19.80 -39.54 -12.24
CA VAL A 94 20.60 -38.80 -13.22
C VAL A 94 21.32 -37.70 -12.48
N GLN A 95 22.65 -37.78 -12.42
CA GLN A 95 23.49 -36.71 -11.90
C GLN A 95 23.93 -35.81 -13.07
N GLN A 96 23.60 -34.52 -12.99
CA GLN A 96 23.99 -33.51 -13.96
C GLN A 96 24.70 -32.38 -13.19
N SER A 97 25.94 -32.08 -13.56
CA SER A 97 26.62 -30.88 -13.08
C SER A 97 26.00 -29.66 -13.75
N VAL A 98 25.84 -28.57 -13.00
CA VAL A 98 25.35 -27.29 -13.50
C VAL A 98 26.24 -26.20 -12.89
N GLY A 99 26.69 -25.24 -13.70
CA GLY A 99 27.69 -24.23 -13.29
C GLY A 99 29.15 -24.68 -13.43
N ALA A 100 30.06 -23.70 -13.43
CA ALA A 100 31.50 -23.94 -13.25
C ALA A 100 31.81 -24.10 -11.75
N SER A 101 32.80 -24.91 -11.40
CA SER A 101 33.14 -25.27 -10.01
C SER A 101 33.53 -24.10 -9.10
N ASP A 102 33.73 -22.90 -9.65
CA ASP A 102 34.25 -21.72 -8.96
C ASP A 102 33.29 -20.51 -8.98
N ILE A 103 32.03 -20.67 -9.40
CA ILE A 103 31.05 -19.58 -9.49
C ILE A 103 29.96 -19.78 -8.44
N ASP A 104 29.79 -18.79 -7.56
CA ASP A 104 28.67 -18.74 -6.60
C ASP A 104 27.40 -18.36 -7.37
N VAL A 105 26.39 -19.21 -7.35
CA VAL A 105 25.15 -19.04 -8.13
C VAL A 105 23.99 -18.79 -7.17
N PRO A 106 23.56 -17.53 -6.98
CA PRO A 106 22.62 -17.17 -5.93
C PRO A 106 21.19 -17.66 -6.19
N ASP A 107 20.77 -17.79 -7.47
CA ASP A 107 19.38 -18.15 -7.81
C ASP A 107 19.28 -19.08 -9.02
N TRP A 108 18.37 -20.07 -8.90
CA TRP A 108 18.11 -21.08 -9.92
C TRP A 108 16.60 -21.23 -10.17
N ASP A 109 16.21 -21.35 -11.44
CA ASP A 109 14.83 -21.68 -11.85
C ASP A 109 14.83 -22.84 -12.86
N LEU A 110 13.86 -23.76 -12.72
CA LEU A 110 13.66 -24.90 -13.61
C LEU A 110 12.30 -24.77 -14.30
N ARG A 111 12.31 -24.50 -15.61
CA ARG A 111 11.09 -24.36 -16.42
C ARG A 111 11.14 -25.20 -17.67
N ASN A 112 10.05 -25.92 -17.96
CA ASN A 112 9.87 -26.70 -19.19
C ASN A 112 11.04 -27.65 -19.50
N GLY A 113 11.60 -28.31 -18.48
CA GLY A 113 12.76 -29.20 -18.65
C GLY A 113 14.05 -28.47 -19.03
N THR A 114 14.14 -27.17 -18.76
CA THR A 114 15.31 -26.33 -19.01
C THR A 114 15.70 -25.62 -17.71
N TYR A 115 16.95 -25.78 -17.31
CA TYR A 115 17.63 -25.05 -16.25
C TYR A 115 17.96 -23.64 -16.71
N HIS A 116 17.69 -22.67 -15.85
CA HIS A 116 18.14 -21.29 -15.97
C HIS A 116 18.92 -20.90 -14.71
N GLY A 117 20.16 -20.46 -14.89
CA GLY A 117 20.99 -19.91 -13.82
C GLY A 117 21.46 -18.51 -14.19
N GLU A 118 21.34 -17.58 -13.24
CA GLU A 118 21.87 -16.22 -13.31
C GLU A 118 23.13 -16.14 -12.43
N PHE A 119 24.21 -15.58 -12.94
CA PHE A 119 25.44 -15.46 -12.16
C PHE A 119 26.25 -14.25 -12.57
N ARG A 120 27.09 -13.82 -11.62
CA ARG A 120 28.05 -12.75 -11.77
C ARG A 120 29.41 -13.37 -12.11
N ALA A 121 30.00 -12.99 -13.24
CA ALA A 121 31.35 -13.43 -13.60
C ALA A 121 32.42 -12.34 -13.37
N SER A 122 31.99 -11.11 -13.13
CA SER A 122 32.82 -9.95 -12.79
C SER A 122 33.20 -9.94 -11.29
N GLU A 123 34.43 -9.52 -10.96
CA GLU A 123 34.85 -9.32 -9.57
C GLU A 123 33.97 -8.24 -8.91
N PRO A 124 33.56 -8.40 -7.65
CA PRO A 124 32.74 -7.40 -6.97
C PRO A 124 33.53 -6.09 -6.83
N ASP A 125 33.06 -5.03 -7.49
CA ASP A 125 33.32 -3.67 -7.04
C ASP A 125 32.59 -3.49 -5.70
N ASP A 126 33.21 -2.80 -4.74
CA ASP A 126 32.93 -2.73 -3.28
C ASP A 126 31.50 -2.29 -2.82
N ASP A 127 30.43 -2.53 -3.58
CA ASP A 127 29.04 -2.23 -3.21
C ASP A 127 28.14 -3.49 -3.29
N ASP A 128 27.18 -3.58 -2.36
CA ASP A 128 26.14 -4.62 -2.20
C ASP A 128 25.13 -4.70 -3.39
N ASP A 129 25.60 -4.61 -4.63
CA ASP A 129 24.78 -4.72 -5.83
C ASP A 129 24.60 -6.20 -6.24
N PHE A 130 23.36 -6.69 -6.17
CA PHE A 130 22.93 -8.03 -6.60
C PHE A 130 22.76 -8.15 -8.13
N HIS A 131 23.46 -7.31 -8.90
CA HIS A 131 23.39 -7.35 -10.36
C HIS A 131 24.14 -8.56 -10.93
N VAL A 132 23.56 -9.16 -11.95
CA VAL A 132 24.11 -10.30 -12.71
C VAL A 132 24.44 -9.85 -14.12
N ASP A 133 25.50 -10.42 -14.70
CA ASP A 133 26.00 -10.08 -16.04
C ASP A 133 25.95 -11.28 -17.02
N HIS A 134 25.71 -12.49 -16.50
CA HIS A 134 25.65 -13.72 -17.29
C HIS A 134 24.40 -14.55 -16.99
N THR A 135 23.92 -15.26 -18.01
CA THR A 135 22.92 -16.32 -17.86
C THR A 135 23.41 -17.62 -18.46
N GLN A 136 22.96 -18.75 -17.93
CA GLN A 136 23.18 -20.08 -18.51
C GLN A 136 21.86 -20.83 -18.60
N ILE A 137 21.58 -21.35 -19.80
CA ILE A 137 20.38 -22.11 -20.11
C ILE A 137 20.81 -23.53 -20.43
N ALA A 138 20.42 -24.53 -19.64
CA ALA A 138 20.79 -25.93 -19.89
C ALA A 138 19.56 -26.84 -19.93
N VAL A 139 19.43 -27.70 -20.93
CA VAL A 139 18.31 -28.65 -20.98
C VAL A 139 18.54 -29.80 -19.98
N LEU A 140 17.50 -30.16 -19.25
CA LEU A 140 17.52 -31.21 -18.23
C LEU A 140 17.73 -32.57 -18.87
N GLY A 141 18.78 -33.28 -18.42
CA GLY A 141 19.24 -34.53 -19.02
C GLY A 141 20.17 -34.39 -20.23
N SER A 142 20.50 -33.16 -20.67
CA SER A 142 21.51 -32.92 -21.70
C SER A 142 22.92 -33.22 -21.17
N SER A 143 23.72 -33.96 -21.93
CA SER A 143 25.15 -34.18 -21.64
C SER A 143 26.03 -32.96 -21.94
N THR A 144 25.48 -31.97 -22.65
CA THR A 144 26.17 -30.73 -23.04
C THR A 144 25.56 -29.54 -22.32
N ILE A 145 26.39 -28.83 -21.56
CA ILE A 145 26.06 -27.55 -20.93
C ILE A 145 26.61 -26.46 -21.85
N PRO A 146 25.75 -25.58 -22.42
CA PRO A 146 26.24 -24.47 -23.21
C PRO A 146 26.97 -23.44 -22.33
N PRO A 147 27.93 -22.69 -22.90
CA PRO A 147 28.65 -21.68 -22.14
C PRO A 147 27.69 -20.57 -21.63
N PRO A 148 28.04 -19.90 -20.53
CA PRO A 148 27.43 -18.65 -20.11
C PRO A 148 27.25 -17.67 -21.28
N THR A 149 26.07 -17.09 -21.41
CA THR A 149 25.83 -15.96 -22.31
C THR A 149 26.06 -14.68 -21.54
N ASN A 150 27.07 -13.91 -21.95
CA ASN A 150 27.33 -12.55 -21.48
C ASN A 150 26.49 -11.59 -22.30
N PHE A 151 25.72 -10.71 -21.66
CA PHE A 151 24.91 -9.70 -22.33
C PHE A 151 25.59 -8.32 -22.45
N GLU A 152 26.86 -8.23 -22.09
CA GLU A 152 27.71 -7.02 -22.06
C GLU A 152 27.15 -5.89 -21.19
N LYS A 153 26.19 -6.22 -20.32
CA LYS A 153 25.49 -5.33 -19.41
C LYS A 153 25.05 -6.08 -18.16
N GLU A 154 25.05 -5.36 -17.05
CA GLU A 154 24.48 -5.79 -15.78
C GLU A 154 22.96 -5.62 -15.78
N PHE A 155 22.25 -6.55 -15.15
CA PHE A 155 20.80 -6.53 -15.00
C PHE A 155 20.41 -7.08 -13.61
N SER A 156 19.27 -6.65 -13.07
CA SER A 156 18.75 -7.11 -11.77
C SER A 156 17.93 -8.39 -11.86
N SER A 157 17.38 -8.71 -13.04
CA SER A 157 16.63 -9.94 -13.28
C SER A 157 16.56 -10.29 -14.76
N CYS A 158 16.53 -11.59 -15.07
CA CYS A 158 16.29 -12.10 -16.42
C CYS A 158 15.09 -13.06 -16.47
N VAL A 159 14.25 -12.92 -17.49
CA VAL A 159 13.20 -13.91 -17.80
C VAL A 159 13.47 -14.54 -19.16
N VAL A 160 13.61 -15.86 -19.18
CA VAL A 160 13.89 -16.63 -20.40
C VAL A 160 12.68 -17.49 -20.81
N ASP A 161 12.33 -17.45 -22.09
CA ASP A 161 11.48 -18.43 -22.76
C ASP A 161 12.31 -19.24 -23.75
N PRO A 162 12.76 -20.46 -23.38
CA PRO A 162 13.61 -21.28 -24.24
C PRO A 162 12.86 -21.83 -25.46
N THR A 163 11.52 -21.85 -25.46
CA THR A 163 10.75 -22.30 -26.63
C THR A 163 10.74 -21.27 -27.75
N GLN A 164 11.01 -20.00 -27.41
CA GLN A 164 10.99 -18.87 -28.33
C GLN A 164 12.35 -18.21 -28.54
N ASP A 165 13.41 -18.78 -27.96
CA ASP A 165 14.76 -18.24 -27.95
C ASP A 165 14.79 -16.75 -27.53
N LEU A 166 14.14 -16.44 -26.41
CA LEU A 166 13.97 -15.08 -25.92
C LEU A 166 14.42 -14.94 -24.47
N ALA A 167 15.26 -13.94 -24.19
CA ALA A 167 15.59 -13.46 -22.86
C ALA A 167 15.16 -11.99 -22.72
N VAL A 168 14.54 -11.63 -21.60
CA VAL A 168 14.17 -10.25 -21.24
C VAL A 168 15.00 -9.87 -20.02
N LEU A 169 15.86 -8.86 -20.18
CA LEU A 169 16.77 -8.36 -19.16
C LEU A 169 16.21 -7.08 -18.55
N VAL A 170 16.22 -6.98 -17.22
CA VAL A 170 15.76 -5.80 -16.48
C VAL A 170 16.99 -5.05 -15.96
N GLU A 171 17.33 -3.91 -16.57
CA GLU A 171 18.54 -3.14 -16.27
C GLU A 171 18.40 -2.22 -15.03
N ASP A 172 17.18 -1.93 -14.55
CA ASP A 172 16.94 -0.95 -13.47
C ASP A 172 15.70 -1.32 -12.65
N GLU A 173 15.82 -1.35 -11.32
CA GLU A 173 14.70 -1.60 -10.40
C GLU A 173 13.73 -0.41 -10.31
N GLN A 174 14.08 0.77 -10.82
CA GLN A 174 13.31 1.98 -10.55
C GLN A 174 12.09 2.24 -11.46
N GLU A 175 11.79 1.41 -12.47
CA GLU A 175 10.50 1.44 -13.19
C GLU A 175 10.11 0.04 -13.70
N VAL A 176 10.10 -1.00 -12.85
CA VAL A 176 9.88 -2.37 -13.33
C VAL A 176 8.51 -2.48 -14.02
N TYR A 177 7.41 -2.00 -13.43
CA TYR A 177 6.08 -2.18 -14.02
C TYR A 177 5.80 -1.26 -15.21
N VAL A 178 6.23 0.01 -15.17
CA VAL A 178 5.98 0.94 -16.28
C VAL A 178 6.75 0.48 -17.51
N THR A 179 7.99 0.03 -17.32
CA THR A 179 8.82 -0.54 -18.38
C THR A 179 8.24 -1.84 -18.90
N ILE A 180 7.81 -2.76 -18.03
CA ILE A 180 7.13 -4.00 -18.45
C ILE A 180 5.84 -3.70 -19.23
N ILE A 181 5.03 -2.73 -18.78
CA ILE A 181 3.81 -2.33 -19.50
C ILE A 181 4.17 -1.70 -20.85
N ARG A 182 5.13 -0.78 -20.91
CA ARG A 182 5.59 -0.18 -22.18
C ARG A 182 6.09 -1.26 -23.14
N PHE A 183 6.86 -2.23 -22.64
CA PHE A 183 7.30 -3.40 -23.40
C PHE A 183 6.10 -4.18 -23.96
N SER A 184 5.09 -4.47 -23.12
CA SER A 184 3.87 -5.16 -23.55
C SER A 184 3.10 -4.43 -24.66
N LEU A 185 3.23 -3.10 -24.74
CA LEU A 185 2.57 -2.27 -25.75
C LEU A 185 3.30 -2.22 -27.10
N THR A 186 4.53 -2.73 -27.19
CA THR A 186 5.35 -2.64 -28.41
C THR A 186 4.85 -3.54 -29.54
N CYS A 187 4.41 -4.77 -29.22
CA CYS A 187 3.89 -5.74 -30.20
C CYS A 187 3.07 -6.85 -29.52
N LYS A 188 2.34 -7.64 -30.33
CA LYS A 188 1.53 -8.76 -29.85
C LYS A 188 2.35 -9.80 -29.07
N LYS A 189 3.57 -10.10 -29.53
CA LYS A 189 4.47 -11.08 -28.88
C LYS A 189 4.85 -10.61 -27.47
N ALA A 190 5.28 -9.36 -27.34
CA ALA A 190 5.62 -8.75 -26.05
C ALA A 190 4.41 -8.70 -25.11
N TYR A 191 3.23 -8.38 -25.65
CA TYR A 191 1.98 -8.46 -24.89
C TYR A 191 1.72 -9.87 -24.36
N GLU A 192 1.84 -10.90 -25.22
CA GLU A 192 1.64 -12.31 -24.84
C GLU A 192 2.58 -12.72 -23.71
N ILE A 193 3.89 -12.43 -23.83
CA ILE A 193 4.89 -12.72 -22.79
C ILE A 193 4.49 -12.12 -21.44
N VAL A 194 4.17 -10.83 -21.41
CA VAL A 194 3.79 -10.15 -20.17
C VAL A 194 2.48 -10.71 -19.63
N SER A 195 1.51 -11.01 -20.49
CA SER A 195 0.18 -11.48 -20.09
C SER A 195 0.16 -12.91 -19.55
N PHE A 196 1.03 -13.79 -20.06
CA PHE A 196 1.10 -15.21 -19.65
C PHE A 196 2.15 -15.46 -18.56
N SER A 197 3.11 -14.56 -18.37
CA SER A 197 4.11 -14.69 -17.32
C SER A 197 3.55 -14.32 -15.94
N VAL A 198 3.38 -15.32 -15.08
CA VAL A 198 2.94 -15.15 -13.69
C VAL A 198 3.89 -14.24 -12.91
N SER A 199 5.20 -14.34 -13.11
CA SER A 199 6.19 -13.51 -12.41
C SER A 199 6.07 -12.04 -12.80
N LEU A 200 5.96 -11.74 -14.09
CA LEU A 200 5.81 -10.35 -14.58
C LEU A 200 4.48 -9.75 -14.11
N GLN A 201 3.40 -10.54 -14.15
CA GLN A 201 2.11 -10.12 -13.60
C GLN A 201 2.19 -9.83 -12.10
N LEU A 202 2.90 -10.66 -11.34
CA LEU A 202 3.10 -10.44 -9.90
C LEU A 202 3.89 -9.15 -9.62
N HIS A 203 4.98 -8.90 -10.34
CA HIS A 203 5.76 -7.67 -10.18
C HIS A 203 4.92 -6.43 -10.50
N ILE A 204 4.16 -6.45 -11.61
CA ILE A 204 3.23 -5.36 -11.94
C ILE A 204 2.22 -5.13 -10.81
N GLU A 205 1.61 -6.20 -10.29
CA GLU A 205 0.63 -6.06 -9.21
C GLU A 205 1.26 -5.53 -7.92
N LEU A 206 2.43 -6.00 -7.53
CA LEU A 206 3.14 -5.54 -6.34
C LEU A 206 3.45 -4.04 -6.45
N GLU A 207 4.08 -3.62 -7.54
CA GLU A 207 4.55 -2.24 -7.71
C GLU A 207 3.41 -1.23 -7.89
N ILE A 208 2.36 -1.55 -8.66
CA ILE A 208 1.15 -0.70 -8.75
C ILE A 208 0.52 -0.46 -7.38
N ASN A 209 0.69 -1.41 -6.46
CA ASN A 209 0.12 -1.39 -5.13
C ASN A 209 1.08 -0.87 -4.06
N GLY A 210 2.33 -0.58 -4.41
CA GLY A 210 3.40 -0.18 -3.49
C GLY A 210 3.79 -1.28 -2.51
N LEU A 211 3.79 -2.53 -2.96
CA LEU A 211 4.05 -3.70 -2.12
C LEU A 211 5.34 -4.41 -2.55
N GLU A 212 5.97 -5.10 -1.61
CA GLU A 212 7.08 -6.03 -1.83
C GLU A 212 6.85 -7.32 -1.03
N ILE A 213 7.55 -8.40 -1.38
CA ILE A 213 7.52 -9.65 -0.62
C ILE A 213 8.63 -9.60 0.43
N ALA A 214 8.32 -9.95 1.67
CA ALA A 214 9.31 -9.95 2.75
C ALA A 214 10.45 -10.96 2.48
N ASN A 215 11.70 -10.52 2.65
CA ASN A 215 12.88 -11.38 2.60
C ASN A 215 12.77 -12.48 3.67
N GLY A 216 13.03 -13.74 3.29
CA GLY A 216 12.93 -14.87 4.20
C GLY A 216 11.51 -15.36 4.50
N SER A 217 10.49 -14.94 3.74
CA SER A 217 9.10 -15.45 3.82
C SER A 217 8.97 -16.98 3.56
N SER A 218 10.06 -17.71 3.38
CA SER A 218 10.08 -19.13 3.05
C SER A 218 9.85 -20.03 4.28
N LYS A 219 8.57 -20.27 4.59
CA LYS A 219 8.15 -21.61 5.07
C LYS A 219 7.99 -22.63 3.92
N GLY A 220 8.43 -22.27 2.71
CA GLY A 220 8.48 -23.08 1.48
C GLY A 220 8.93 -22.18 0.32
N SER A 221 9.34 -22.76 -0.82
CA SER A 221 9.63 -21.98 -2.04
C SER A 221 8.44 -21.07 -2.37
N ILE A 222 8.65 -19.77 -2.51
CA ILE A 222 7.58 -18.81 -2.80
C ILE A 222 6.91 -19.21 -4.11
N ASN A 223 5.63 -19.58 -4.07
CA ASN A 223 4.86 -19.87 -5.27
C ASN A 223 4.26 -18.57 -5.79
N TYR A 224 4.84 -18.01 -6.86
CA TYR A 224 4.35 -16.76 -7.47
C TYR A 224 2.91 -16.87 -7.97
N SER A 225 2.47 -18.05 -8.40
CA SER A 225 1.09 -18.27 -8.87
C SER A 225 0.09 -18.16 -7.72
N SER A 226 0.38 -18.79 -6.58
CA SER A 226 -0.49 -18.65 -5.40
C SER A 226 -0.47 -17.24 -4.84
N THR A 227 0.70 -16.61 -4.78
CA THR A 227 0.86 -15.22 -4.29
C THR A 227 0.10 -14.23 -5.16
N LEU A 228 0.21 -14.34 -6.49
CA LEU A 228 -0.53 -13.50 -7.44
C LEU A 228 -2.04 -13.71 -7.33
N LYS A 229 -2.48 -14.98 -7.21
CA LYS A 229 -3.89 -15.31 -7.01
C LYS A 229 -4.42 -14.68 -5.71
N GLU A 230 -3.70 -14.83 -4.60
CA GLU A 230 -4.07 -14.26 -3.31
C GLU A 230 -4.12 -12.74 -3.32
N LEU A 231 -3.13 -12.07 -3.93
CA LEU A 231 -3.12 -10.62 -4.07
C LEU A 231 -4.32 -10.11 -4.87
N LYS A 232 -4.66 -10.78 -5.98
CA LYS A 232 -5.85 -10.46 -6.78
C LYS A 232 -7.14 -10.69 -5.99
N GLU A 233 -7.24 -11.78 -5.23
CA GLU A 233 -8.38 -12.06 -4.36
C GLU A 233 -8.53 -11.01 -3.26
N TYR A 234 -7.42 -10.62 -2.62
CA TYR A 234 -7.36 -9.58 -1.59
C TYR A 234 -7.85 -8.22 -2.14
N GLN A 235 -7.31 -7.80 -3.28
CA GLN A 235 -7.76 -6.59 -3.96
C GLN A 235 -9.26 -6.67 -4.30
N ASN A 236 -9.70 -7.79 -4.88
CA ASN A 236 -11.10 -8.00 -5.27
C ASN A 236 -12.05 -7.98 -4.05
N ALA A 237 -11.61 -8.47 -2.90
CA ALA A 237 -12.39 -8.44 -1.67
C ALA A 237 -12.61 -7.00 -1.16
N TRP A 238 -11.56 -6.17 -1.15
CA TRP A 238 -11.69 -4.73 -0.86
C TRP A 238 -12.59 -4.03 -1.88
N PHE A 239 -12.38 -4.29 -3.17
CA PHE A 239 -13.12 -3.67 -4.26
C PHE A 239 -14.62 -3.98 -4.28
N ASN A 240 -15.04 -5.03 -3.57
CA ASN A 240 -16.43 -5.42 -3.43
C ASN A 240 -16.90 -5.41 -1.97
N MET A 241 -16.12 -4.84 -1.04
CA MET A 241 -16.41 -4.78 0.39
C MET A 241 -16.90 -6.12 0.98
N LYS A 242 -16.21 -7.21 0.57
CA LYS A 242 -16.50 -8.58 1.01
C LYS A 242 -15.94 -8.79 2.41
N PHE A 243 -16.80 -8.64 3.39
CA PHE A 243 -16.42 -8.72 4.80
C PHE A 243 -17.11 -9.89 5.48
N SER A 244 -16.39 -10.51 6.40
CA SER A 244 -16.88 -11.52 7.33
C SER A 244 -17.89 -10.91 8.30
N PRO A 245 -18.66 -11.75 9.03
CA PRO A 245 -19.41 -11.29 10.19
C PRO A 245 -18.55 -10.47 11.15
N MET A 246 -19.18 -9.50 11.81
CA MET A 246 -18.55 -8.63 12.80
C MET A 246 -18.01 -9.43 13.99
N ILE A 247 -16.76 -9.15 14.36
CA ILE A 247 -16.09 -9.65 15.56
C ILE A 247 -15.88 -8.46 16.50
N GLN A 248 -16.16 -8.65 17.79
CA GLN A 248 -15.84 -7.65 18.81
C GLN A 248 -14.50 -7.99 19.46
N GLN A 249 -13.59 -7.03 19.52
CA GLN A 249 -12.30 -7.18 20.20
C GLN A 249 -12.18 -6.19 21.37
N PRO A 250 -11.93 -6.67 22.60
CA PRO A 250 -11.63 -5.79 23.72
C PRO A 250 -10.25 -5.13 23.52
N ILE A 251 -10.13 -3.87 23.94
CA ILE A 251 -8.93 -3.03 23.71
C ILE A 251 -8.25 -2.56 25.01
N GLY A 252 -8.66 -3.08 26.18
CA GLY A 252 -8.10 -2.69 27.48
C GLY A 252 -9.13 -2.80 28.62
N ASP A 253 -8.75 -2.32 29.81
CA ASP A 253 -9.67 -2.17 30.95
C ASP A 253 -10.68 -1.04 30.65
N PRO A 254 -12.00 -1.32 30.72
CA PRO A 254 -13.03 -0.34 30.40
C PRO A 254 -13.09 0.86 31.35
N LYS A 255 -12.39 0.86 32.49
CA LYS A 255 -12.37 1.96 33.45
C LYS A 255 -11.25 2.97 33.20
N VAL A 256 -10.38 2.70 32.23
CA VAL A 256 -9.17 3.47 32.01
C VAL A 256 -9.29 4.30 30.73
N GLU A 257 -8.91 5.57 30.83
CA GLU A 257 -8.89 6.49 29.70
C GLU A 257 -7.64 6.24 28.84
N VAL A 258 -7.85 6.09 27.52
CA VAL A 258 -6.79 5.87 26.53
C VAL A 258 -6.66 7.12 25.67
N PRO A 259 -5.89 8.14 26.11
CA PRO A 259 -5.74 9.41 25.39
C PRO A 259 -5.13 9.21 24.00
N ASN A 260 -4.10 8.37 23.89
CA ASN A 260 -3.35 8.12 22.66
C ASN A 260 -3.51 6.67 22.21
N TRP A 261 -3.73 6.46 20.92
CA TRP A 261 -3.75 5.13 20.34
C TRP A 261 -3.36 5.17 18.87
N ASP A 262 -2.84 4.05 18.35
CA ASP A 262 -2.59 3.88 16.92
C ASP A 262 -2.74 2.41 16.47
N LEU A 263 -2.76 2.20 15.15
CA LEU A 263 -2.77 0.89 14.52
C LEU A 263 -1.57 0.79 13.56
N ARG A 264 -0.74 -0.25 13.71
CA ARG A 264 0.40 -0.50 12.82
C ARG A 264 0.62 -1.99 12.62
N SER A 265 0.83 -2.42 11.38
CA SER A 265 1.09 -3.83 11.01
C SER A 265 0.18 -4.87 11.71
N GLY A 266 -1.13 -4.62 11.74
CA GLY A 266 -2.11 -5.54 12.36
C GLY A 266 -2.15 -5.49 13.89
N THR A 267 -1.46 -4.55 14.53
CA THR A 267 -1.36 -4.41 15.98
C THR A 267 -1.93 -3.07 16.44
N TYR A 268 -2.71 -3.11 17.51
CA TYR A 268 -3.21 -1.97 18.24
C TYR A 268 -2.29 -1.61 19.39
N PHE A 269 -2.10 -0.30 19.58
CA PHE A 269 -1.38 0.31 20.69
C PHE A 269 -2.30 1.34 21.31
N GLY A 270 -2.53 1.25 22.62
CA GLY A 270 -3.30 2.23 23.38
C GLY A 270 -2.55 2.63 24.63
N ASP A 271 -2.16 3.90 24.73
CA ASP A 271 -1.45 4.42 25.89
C ASP A 271 -2.42 5.00 26.89
N PHE A 272 -2.15 4.74 28.15
CA PHE A 272 -3.00 5.17 29.24
C PHE A 272 -2.22 5.33 30.53
N ARG A 273 -2.90 5.90 31.52
CA ARG A 273 -2.38 6.09 32.87
C ARG A 273 -2.96 5.09 33.86
N VAL A 274 -2.09 4.53 34.70
CA VAL A 274 -2.48 3.78 35.91
C VAL A 274 -2.04 4.48 37.19
N SER A 275 -0.89 5.17 37.17
CA SER A 275 -0.38 5.86 38.36
C SER A 275 -1.24 7.06 38.80
N GLU A 276 -1.16 7.40 40.09
CA GLU A 276 -1.85 8.56 40.66
C GLU A 276 -1.34 9.88 40.04
N LEU A 277 -2.22 10.88 40.01
CA LEU A 277 -1.88 12.24 39.59
C LEU A 277 -0.82 12.82 40.54
N GLU A 278 0.33 13.21 40.01
CA GLU A 278 1.31 13.97 40.79
C GLU A 278 0.83 15.42 40.99
N HIS A 279 0.15 15.98 39.98
CA HIS A 279 -0.44 17.32 39.98
C HIS A 279 -1.74 17.31 39.14
N GLU A 280 -2.62 18.31 39.33
CA GLU A 280 -3.92 18.39 38.62
C GLU A 280 -3.79 18.46 37.08
N GLU A 281 -2.63 18.87 36.56
CA GLU A 281 -2.34 19.04 35.12
C GLU A 281 -1.39 17.96 34.56
N ASP A 282 -1.15 16.86 35.29
CA ASP A 282 -0.39 15.75 34.72
C ASP A 282 -1.25 15.08 33.63
N PHE A 283 -0.83 15.14 32.37
CA PHE A 283 -1.45 14.47 31.20
C PHE A 283 -0.59 13.31 30.63
N LEU A 284 0.51 12.95 31.30
CA LEU A 284 1.42 11.89 30.88
C LEU A 284 0.87 10.48 31.11
N VAL A 285 1.20 9.57 30.20
CA VAL A 285 0.83 8.15 30.26
C VAL A 285 2.04 7.33 30.74
N ASP A 286 1.79 6.16 31.34
CA ASP A 286 2.83 5.29 31.90
C ASP A 286 2.70 3.82 31.49
N HIS A 287 1.58 3.45 30.86
CA HIS A 287 1.32 2.11 30.35
C HIS A 287 0.87 2.13 28.89
N THR A 288 1.18 1.05 28.18
CA THR A 288 0.67 0.80 26.82
C THR A 288 0.03 -0.59 26.75
N GLN A 289 -1.20 -0.65 26.25
CA GLN A 289 -1.85 -1.89 25.83
C GLN A 289 -1.44 -2.20 24.40
N ILE A 290 -0.87 -3.39 24.18
CA ILE A 290 -0.55 -3.89 22.84
C ILE A 290 -1.44 -5.09 22.55
N ALA A 291 -2.12 -5.11 21.40
CA ALA A 291 -3.00 -6.21 21.02
C ALA A 291 -3.04 -6.44 19.51
N VAL A 292 -2.85 -7.68 19.07
CA VAL A 292 -2.99 -8.05 17.64
C VAL A 292 -4.47 -8.06 17.25
N LEU A 293 -4.81 -7.46 16.11
CA LEU A 293 -6.17 -7.43 15.60
C LEU A 293 -6.66 -8.84 15.24
N GLY A 294 -7.91 -9.14 15.60
CA GLY A 294 -8.53 -10.44 15.43
C GLY A 294 -8.08 -11.50 16.46
N SER A 295 -7.15 -11.17 17.36
CA SER A 295 -6.77 -12.05 18.46
C SER A 295 -7.81 -12.00 19.59
N SER A 296 -8.18 -13.16 20.12
CA SER A 296 -8.99 -13.25 21.34
C SER A 296 -8.18 -12.97 22.62
N ASN A 297 -6.85 -13.02 22.53
CA ASN A 297 -5.96 -12.85 23.65
C ASN A 297 -5.57 -11.37 23.78
N LEU A 298 -5.88 -10.77 24.92
CA LEU A 298 -5.42 -9.45 25.32
C LEU A 298 -4.23 -9.62 26.28
N PRO A 299 -2.99 -9.31 25.85
CA PRO A 299 -1.82 -9.34 26.71
C PRO A 299 -1.95 -8.36 27.89
N PRO A 300 -1.23 -8.58 29.01
CA PRO A 300 -1.16 -7.57 30.05
C PRO A 300 -0.53 -6.27 29.51
N PRO A 301 -1.00 -5.09 29.96
CA PRO A 301 -0.37 -3.82 29.61
C PRO A 301 1.08 -3.75 30.09
N ILE A 302 1.90 -3.03 29.34
CA ILE A 302 3.32 -2.87 29.61
C ILE A 302 3.54 -1.58 30.37
N ASN A 303 4.26 -1.67 31.48
CA ASN A 303 4.75 -0.53 32.24
C ASN A 303 6.21 -0.28 31.85
N PHE A 304 6.52 0.91 31.34
CA PHE A 304 7.88 1.27 30.94
C PHE A 304 8.73 1.84 32.08
N GLY A 305 8.17 1.95 33.29
CA GLY A 305 8.81 2.51 34.46
C GLY A 305 8.99 4.03 34.41
N LYS A 306 8.36 4.70 33.43
CA LYS A 306 8.48 6.13 33.19
C LYS A 306 7.22 6.70 32.53
N LYS A 307 6.91 7.95 32.85
CA LYS A 307 5.85 8.73 32.21
C LYS A 307 6.32 9.30 30.87
N PHE A 308 5.43 9.38 29.89
CA PHE A 308 5.69 9.90 28.54
C PHE A 308 4.46 10.59 27.96
N ASN A 309 4.64 11.45 26.95
CA ASN A 309 3.52 12.18 26.30
C ASN A 309 3.09 11.56 24.97
N HIS A 310 4.05 11.01 24.22
CA HIS A 310 3.87 10.39 22.91
C HIS A 310 4.78 9.19 22.76
N ASN A 311 4.40 8.26 21.88
CA ASN A 311 5.28 7.18 21.46
C ASN A 311 5.22 6.97 19.94
N ALA A 312 6.21 6.25 19.44
CA ALA A 312 6.16 5.59 18.14
C ALA A 312 6.47 4.11 18.34
N VAL A 313 5.75 3.25 17.63
CA VAL A 313 5.90 1.80 17.79
C VAL A 313 6.17 1.16 16.43
N ASP A 314 7.09 0.20 16.40
CA ASP A 314 7.30 -0.73 15.29
C ASP A 314 7.23 -2.18 15.83
N PRO A 315 6.07 -2.86 15.68
CA PRO A 315 5.90 -4.21 16.21
C PRO A 315 6.77 -5.24 15.50
N ASN A 316 7.22 -4.99 14.26
CA ASN A 316 8.02 -5.95 13.51
C ASN A 316 9.44 -6.09 14.08
N GLN A 317 9.90 -5.06 14.80
CA GLN A 317 11.21 -5.01 15.43
C GLN A 317 11.13 -5.09 16.96
N ASP A 318 9.94 -5.28 17.54
CA ASP A 318 9.69 -5.16 18.99
C ASP A 318 10.15 -3.80 19.57
N LEU A 319 10.03 -2.71 18.80
CA LEU A 319 10.54 -1.39 19.20
C LEU A 319 9.42 -0.43 19.61
N VAL A 320 9.60 0.21 20.76
CA VAL A 320 8.79 1.35 21.22
C VAL A 320 9.74 2.50 21.56
N ILE A 321 9.53 3.66 20.96
CA ILE A 321 10.25 4.89 21.29
C ILE A 321 9.32 5.80 22.10
N LEU A 322 9.69 6.09 23.34
CA LEU A 322 8.93 6.95 24.24
C LEU A 322 9.51 8.35 24.24
N VAL A 323 8.66 9.36 24.05
CA VAL A 323 9.02 10.76 24.18
C VAL A 323 8.87 11.17 25.64
N GLU A 324 10.00 11.46 26.27
CA GLU A 324 9.99 11.97 27.63
C GLU A 324 9.59 13.45 27.67
N ASP A 325 8.70 13.78 28.59
CA ASP A 325 8.30 15.13 28.90
C ASP A 325 8.85 15.49 30.29
N GLU A 326 10.01 16.14 30.35
CA GLU A 326 10.46 16.75 31.61
C GLU A 326 9.90 18.17 31.68
N ILE A 327 9.02 18.39 32.66
CA ILE A 327 8.39 19.67 32.99
C ILE A 327 9.46 20.74 33.36
N GLU A 328 10.70 20.34 33.65
CA GLU A 328 11.78 21.21 34.08
C GLU A 328 12.90 21.34 33.03
N GLY A 329 12.68 22.20 32.03
CA GLY A 329 13.75 22.75 31.18
C GLY A 329 13.52 22.56 29.68
N SER A 330 13.49 23.68 28.93
CA SER A 330 13.38 23.71 27.45
C SER A 330 14.64 23.26 26.70
N GLU A 331 15.69 22.91 27.44
CA GLU A 331 17.05 22.78 26.91
C GLU A 331 17.29 21.44 26.21
N PHE A 332 16.48 20.43 26.49
CA PHE A 332 16.65 19.11 25.88
C PHE A 332 15.34 18.31 25.74
N ALA A 333 15.37 17.31 24.86
CA ALA A 333 14.35 16.28 24.72
C ALA A 333 15.02 14.90 24.76
N ARG A 334 14.37 13.91 25.39
CA ARG A 334 14.90 12.54 25.51
C ARG A 334 13.94 11.52 24.89
N PHE A 335 14.51 10.59 24.15
CA PHE A 335 13.79 9.50 23.50
C PHE A 335 14.28 8.17 24.06
N HIS A 336 13.39 7.39 24.67
CA HIS A 336 13.74 6.09 25.27
C HIS A 336 13.38 4.96 24.31
N LEU A 337 14.38 4.17 23.92
CA LEU A 337 14.22 3.03 23.01
C LEU A 337 14.00 1.77 23.85
N ARG A 338 12.78 1.25 23.81
CA ARG A 338 12.31 0.13 24.64
C ARG A 338 11.82 -1.04 23.80
N SER A 339 11.87 -2.22 24.38
CA SER A 339 11.23 -3.41 23.84
C SER A 339 9.72 -3.34 24.09
N GLY A 340 8.94 -3.48 23.01
CA GLY A 340 7.49 -3.51 23.04
C GLY A 340 6.90 -4.77 23.68
N THR A 341 7.71 -5.77 24.02
CA THR A 341 7.25 -7.01 24.67
C THR A 341 7.69 -7.05 26.13
N THR A 342 8.87 -6.52 26.45
CA THR A 342 9.46 -6.62 27.79
C THR A 342 9.44 -5.30 28.58
N GLY A 343 9.23 -4.16 27.91
CA GLY A 343 9.36 -2.83 28.50
C GLY A 343 10.79 -2.41 28.86
N GLN A 344 11.79 -3.29 28.67
CA GLN A 344 13.19 -3.01 28.97
C GLN A 344 13.87 -2.23 27.85
N ALA A 345 15.12 -1.77 28.08
CA ALA A 345 15.94 -1.17 27.03
C ALA A 345 16.00 -2.09 25.79
N HIS A 346 15.85 -1.52 24.60
CA HIS A 346 15.81 -2.32 23.37
C HIS A 346 17.18 -2.97 23.11
N PRO A 347 17.28 -4.29 22.90
CA PRO A 347 18.57 -5.00 22.83
C PRO A 347 19.41 -4.66 21.59
N LEU A 348 18.77 -4.18 20.52
CA LEU A 348 19.47 -3.75 19.29
C LEU A 348 19.88 -2.28 19.29
N ALA A 349 19.51 -1.51 20.33
CA ALA A 349 19.93 -0.12 20.44
C ALA A 349 21.25 -0.05 21.20
N GLU A 350 22.31 0.43 20.55
CA GLU A 350 23.59 0.71 21.21
C GLU A 350 23.43 1.76 22.31
N TYR A 351 22.56 2.75 22.07
CA TYR A 351 22.19 3.79 23.01
C TYR A 351 20.68 3.70 23.32
N PRO A 352 20.29 3.18 24.49
CA PRO A 352 18.88 3.06 24.89
C PRO A 352 18.15 4.40 25.05
N VAL A 353 18.88 5.51 25.12
CA VAL A 353 18.34 6.86 25.25
C VAL A 353 19.07 7.76 24.25
N LEU A 354 18.31 8.43 23.39
CA LEU A 354 18.82 9.49 22.52
C LEU A 354 18.43 10.83 23.12
N THR A 355 19.41 11.72 23.29
CA THR A 355 19.19 13.05 23.86
C THR A 355 19.43 14.12 22.81
N VAL A 356 18.51 15.06 22.72
CA VAL A 356 18.63 16.23 21.86
C VAL A 356 18.77 17.44 22.76
N SER A 357 19.77 18.27 22.54
CA SER A 357 19.95 19.54 23.26
C SER A 357 19.95 20.75 22.32
N PHE A 358 19.45 21.86 22.83
CA PHE A 358 19.46 23.16 22.15
C PHE A 358 20.39 24.11 22.90
N ASP A 359 21.32 24.74 22.16
CA ASP A 359 22.24 25.66 22.81
C ASP A 359 21.51 26.93 23.32
N SER A 360 22.04 27.53 24.39
CA SER A 360 21.44 28.71 25.03
C SER A 360 21.34 29.93 24.10
N THR A 361 22.16 30.01 23.05
CA THR A 361 22.11 31.10 22.07
C THR A 361 20.93 30.93 21.12
N PHE A 362 20.65 29.71 20.68
CA PHE A 362 19.46 29.35 19.91
C PHE A 362 18.19 29.62 20.71
N LEU A 363 18.15 29.17 21.97
CA LEU A 363 16.98 29.36 22.82
C LEU A 363 16.70 30.85 23.10
N ARG A 364 17.75 31.64 23.41
CA ARG A 364 17.61 33.09 23.61
C ARG A 364 17.19 33.83 22.35
N LYS A 365 17.77 33.50 21.20
CA LYS A 365 17.46 34.15 19.92
C LYS A 365 15.98 33.99 19.56
N ASN A 366 15.38 32.87 19.94
CA ASN A 366 14.01 32.52 19.59
C ASN A 366 13.00 32.67 20.75
N ASN A 367 13.42 33.21 21.91
CA ASN A 367 12.61 33.35 23.13
C ASN A 367 12.02 32.02 23.64
N LEU A 368 12.84 30.97 23.71
CA LEU A 368 12.43 29.60 24.03
C LEU A 368 12.90 29.09 25.40
N LEU A 369 13.59 29.89 26.21
CA LEU A 369 14.23 29.42 27.47
C LEU A 369 13.27 28.73 28.46
N ASP A 370 12.01 29.14 28.51
CA ASP A 370 10.99 28.58 29.41
C ASP A 370 9.87 27.85 28.65
N ALA A 371 10.09 27.51 27.37
CA ALA A 371 9.08 26.95 26.51
C ALA A 371 9.05 25.42 26.55
N SER A 372 7.85 24.83 26.61
CA SER A 372 7.69 23.38 26.44
C SER A 372 8.09 22.94 25.04
N VAL A 373 8.70 21.75 24.95
CA VAL A 373 9.14 21.15 23.70
C VAL A 373 8.13 20.07 23.30
N GLY A 374 7.48 20.23 22.15
CA GLY A 374 6.66 19.20 21.54
C GLY A 374 7.50 18.35 20.58
N ALA A 375 7.28 17.03 20.61
CA ALA A 375 7.97 16.08 19.73
C ALA A 375 6.99 15.09 19.09
N TRP A 376 7.12 14.88 17.78
CA TRP A 376 6.27 13.97 16.99
C TRP A 376 7.17 12.89 16.35
N PRO A 377 7.24 11.68 16.92
CA PRO A 377 8.11 10.61 16.47
C PRO A 377 7.48 9.77 15.35
N GLU A 378 8.31 9.21 14.46
CA GLU A 378 7.94 8.22 13.43
C GLU A 378 9.12 7.28 13.16
N ILE A 379 8.85 6.01 12.81
CA ILE A 379 9.87 4.96 12.67
C ILE A 379 9.70 4.23 11.34
N MET A 380 10.78 4.02 10.60
CA MET A 380 10.85 3.19 9.40
C MET A 380 12.13 2.35 9.39
N GLY A 381 12.02 1.05 9.65
CA GLY A 381 13.20 0.17 9.68
C GLY A 381 14.22 0.64 10.72
N ASN A 382 15.46 0.91 10.30
CA ASN A 382 16.51 1.44 11.18
C ASN A 382 16.39 2.95 11.43
N TYR A 383 15.48 3.64 10.73
CA TYR A 383 15.39 5.08 10.79
C TYR A 383 14.35 5.54 11.81
N PHE A 384 14.76 6.46 12.67
CA PHE A 384 13.91 7.17 13.61
C PHE A 384 13.91 8.65 13.25
N THR A 385 12.72 9.22 12.98
CA THR A 385 12.56 10.65 12.73
C THR A 385 11.72 11.28 13.84
N VAL A 386 12.06 12.51 14.22
CA VAL A 386 11.24 13.30 15.13
C VAL A 386 11.15 14.73 14.65
N LYS A 387 9.91 15.25 14.62
CA LYS A 387 9.69 16.70 14.49
C LYS A 387 9.65 17.32 15.88
N ILE A 388 10.52 18.28 16.12
CA ILE A 388 10.56 19.12 17.32
C ILE A 388 9.96 20.49 17.03
N TYR A 389 9.10 20.99 17.92
CA TYR A 389 8.43 22.29 17.83
C TYR A 389 8.08 22.82 19.23
N TRP A 390 7.70 24.09 19.35
CA TRP A 390 7.40 24.74 20.64
C TRP A 390 5.94 25.22 20.70
N PRO A 391 4.99 24.38 21.15
CA PRO A 391 3.55 24.60 21.02
C PRO A 391 3.04 25.87 21.70
N GLU A 392 3.61 26.23 22.85
CA GLU A 392 3.13 27.33 23.70
C GLU A 392 3.71 28.70 23.31
N THR A 393 4.52 28.74 22.26
CA THR A 393 5.23 29.96 21.85
C THR A 393 4.73 30.50 20.53
N SER A 394 5.05 31.76 20.26
CA SER A 394 4.92 32.35 18.92
C SER A 394 6.08 31.97 17.99
N CYS A 395 6.93 31.01 18.37
CA CYS A 395 8.05 30.57 17.57
C CYS A 395 7.54 29.87 16.31
N GLU A 396 8.02 30.33 15.15
CA GLU A 396 7.68 29.76 13.86
C GLU A 396 8.70 28.71 13.42
N ILE A 397 9.58 28.22 14.29
CA ILE A 397 10.62 27.26 13.90
C ILE A 397 10.16 25.83 14.15
N SER A 398 10.61 24.91 13.30
CA SER A 398 10.57 23.47 13.55
C SER A 398 11.87 22.82 13.10
N GLU A 399 12.31 21.82 13.85
CA GLU A 399 13.45 20.97 13.51
C GLU A 399 12.93 19.56 13.25
N ILE A 400 13.41 18.92 12.19
CA ILE A 400 13.15 17.49 11.95
C ILE A 400 14.51 16.79 11.96
N LEU A 401 14.66 15.83 12.86
CA LEU A 401 15.91 15.11 13.08
C LEU A 401 15.72 13.65 12.71
N LEU A 402 16.70 13.06 12.05
CA LEU A 402 16.67 11.68 11.54
C LEU A 402 17.89 10.92 12.04
N TRP A 403 17.68 9.85 12.80
CA TRP A 403 18.73 8.95 13.27
C TRP A 403 18.65 7.59 12.60
N ASP A 404 19.80 6.90 12.57
CA ASP A 404 19.81 5.46 12.71
C ASP A 404 19.70 5.13 14.21
N TRP A 405 18.58 4.56 14.61
CA TRP A 405 18.29 4.33 16.03
C TRP A 405 19.12 3.19 16.63
N LYS A 406 19.62 2.26 15.81
CA LYS A 406 20.43 1.13 16.30
C LYS A 406 21.80 1.59 16.73
N THR A 407 22.42 2.45 15.92
CA THR A 407 23.76 3.01 16.17
C THR A 407 23.71 4.29 16.99
N GLY A 408 22.59 5.03 16.99
CA GLY A 408 22.46 6.34 17.63
C GLY A 408 23.03 7.50 16.80
N ILE A 409 23.45 7.24 15.56
CA ILE A 409 24.00 8.24 14.65
C ILE A 409 22.89 9.19 14.17
N LEU A 410 23.09 10.50 14.35
CA LEU A 410 22.23 11.54 13.76
C LEU A 410 22.63 11.74 12.29
N LEU A 411 21.80 11.25 11.38
CA LEU A 411 22.03 11.26 9.94
C LEU A 411 21.70 12.61 9.29
N SER A 412 20.64 13.28 9.76
CA SER A 412 20.16 14.50 9.11
C SER A 412 19.43 15.44 10.04
N ARG A 413 19.62 16.74 9.81
CA ARG A 413 18.87 17.84 10.41
C ARG A 413 18.19 18.66 9.33
N ILE A 414 16.87 18.76 9.40
CA ILE A 414 16.06 19.59 8.52
C ILE A 414 15.51 20.77 9.34
N TYR A 415 15.97 21.96 9.00
CA TYR A 415 15.57 23.21 9.64
C TYR A 415 14.46 23.89 8.84
N LEU A 416 13.34 24.20 9.50
CA LEU A 416 12.20 24.87 8.87
C LEU A 416 11.88 26.17 9.60
N GLU A 417 11.73 27.24 8.82
CA GLU A 417 11.30 28.57 9.28
C GLU A 417 9.77 28.69 9.37
N HIS A 418 9.06 27.57 9.51
CA HIS A 418 7.63 27.57 9.78
C HIS A 418 7.22 26.40 10.70
N ARG A 419 6.37 26.69 11.70
CA ARG A 419 5.92 25.68 12.69
C ARG A 419 5.03 24.59 12.11
N SER A 420 4.29 24.93 11.04
CA SER A 420 3.43 23.99 10.33
C SER A 420 4.25 23.20 9.33
N ALA A 421 4.74 22.07 9.82
CA ALA A 421 5.41 21.05 9.04
C ALA A 421 4.97 19.66 9.51
N ARG A 422 4.96 18.70 8.59
CA ARG A 422 4.81 17.26 8.85
C ARG A 422 5.80 16.52 7.97
N CYS A 423 6.33 15.41 8.46
CA CYS A 423 7.15 14.51 7.68
C CYS A 423 6.52 13.13 7.59
N THR A 424 6.95 12.36 6.60
CA THR A 424 6.76 10.92 6.50
C THR A 424 7.77 10.33 5.52
N PHE A 425 7.94 9.01 5.53
CA PHE A 425 8.79 8.29 4.59
C PHE A 425 8.04 8.00 3.29
N LEU A 426 8.65 8.30 2.13
CA LEU A 426 8.08 7.91 0.82
C LEU A 426 8.45 6.48 0.47
N ASP A 427 9.71 6.15 0.67
CA ASP A 427 10.36 4.88 0.37
C ASP A 427 11.57 4.73 1.31
N LYS A 428 12.39 3.69 1.10
CA LYS A 428 13.57 3.41 1.94
C LYS A 428 14.69 4.45 1.81
N GLU A 429 14.64 5.33 0.81
CA GLU A 429 15.70 6.27 0.46
C GLU A 429 15.28 7.75 0.59
N ARG A 430 14.00 8.04 0.75
CA ARG A 430 13.47 9.41 0.65
C ARG A 430 12.48 9.76 1.75
N LEU A 431 12.68 10.95 2.32
CA LEU A 431 11.77 11.58 3.27
C LEU A 431 10.96 12.68 2.57
N LEU A 432 9.65 12.72 2.83
CA LEU A 432 8.77 13.81 2.41
C LEU A 432 8.48 14.73 3.58
N VAL A 433 8.65 16.03 3.38
CA VAL A 433 8.26 17.07 4.32
C VAL A 433 7.21 17.96 3.66
N TYR A 434 6.02 17.99 4.25
CA TYR A 434 4.96 18.93 3.89
C TYR A 434 5.10 20.16 4.79
N SER A 435 5.27 21.35 4.21
CA SER A 435 5.50 22.57 4.99
C SER A 435 5.00 23.84 4.28
N VAL A 436 4.82 24.90 5.05
CA VAL A 436 4.64 26.26 4.55
C VAL A 436 6.03 26.87 4.38
N LEU A 437 6.32 27.36 3.18
CA LEU A 437 7.58 28.04 2.88
C LEU A 437 7.56 29.46 3.46
N PRO A 438 8.73 30.00 3.86
CA PRO A 438 8.83 31.36 4.38
C PRO A 438 8.30 32.40 3.38
N GLU A 439 7.71 33.48 3.91
CA GLU A 439 7.23 34.59 3.08
C GLU A 439 8.42 35.28 2.40
N ASN A 440 8.45 35.27 1.06
CA ASN A 440 9.32 36.15 0.30
C ASN A 440 8.77 37.60 0.33
N ASP A 441 9.50 38.56 -0.26
CA ASP A 441 9.11 39.98 -0.39
C ASP A 441 7.67 40.24 -0.91
N THR A 442 6.99 39.23 -1.47
CA THR A 442 5.64 39.29 -2.04
C THR A 442 4.48 39.10 -1.04
N GLN A 443 4.70 38.87 0.25
CA GLN A 443 3.66 38.64 1.30
C GLN A 443 2.68 37.47 1.04
N SER A 444 2.93 36.65 0.01
CA SER A 444 2.09 35.49 -0.31
C SER A 444 2.61 34.25 0.41
N THR A 445 1.76 33.60 1.20
CA THR A 445 2.05 32.31 1.81
C THR A 445 2.09 31.20 0.74
N ARG A 446 3.13 30.38 0.76
CA ARG A 446 3.33 29.28 -0.19
C ARG A 446 3.41 27.97 0.57
N ILE A 447 2.75 26.94 0.06
CA ILE A 447 2.78 25.60 0.63
C ILE A 447 3.57 24.72 -0.34
N ALA A 448 4.36 23.77 0.17
CA ALA A 448 5.15 22.88 -0.67
C ALA A 448 5.34 21.49 -0.06
N LEU A 449 5.71 20.56 -0.93
CA LEU A 449 6.25 19.26 -0.58
C LEU A 449 7.75 19.26 -0.88
N LEU A 450 8.55 19.03 0.15
CA LEU A 450 10.00 19.01 0.09
C LEU A 450 10.45 17.55 0.19
N VAL A 451 11.23 17.08 -0.77
CA VAL A 451 11.76 15.71 -0.77
C VAL A 451 13.22 15.77 -0.39
N TYR A 452 13.63 14.97 0.59
CA TYR A 452 15.00 14.82 1.05
C TYR A 452 15.47 13.40 0.76
N ARG A 453 16.75 13.25 0.39
CA ARG A 453 17.40 11.94 0.35
C ARG A 453 17.75 11.54 1.78
N ILE A 454 17.59 10.28 2.15
CA ILE A 454 18.06 9.76 3.43
C ILE A 454 19.57 9.53 3.30
N PRO A 455 20.41 10.17 4.13
CA PRO A 455 21.85 9.95 4.09
C PRO A 455 22.21 8.53 4.51
N ILE A 456 23.22 7.96 3.86
CA ILE A 456 23.85 6.72 4.30
C ILE A 456 24.83 7.09 5.43
N ALA A 457 24.86 6.29 6.49
CA ALA A 457 25.84 6.48 7.56
C ALA A 457 27.26 6.32 6.99
N THR A 458 28.04 7.40 6.99
CA THR A 458 29.46 7.38 6.60
C THR A 458 30.36 7.40 7.83
N ILE A 459 31.65 7.09 7.66
CA ILE A 459 32.67 7.10 8.73
C ILE A 459 32.76 8.47 9.43
N ASP A 460 32.40 9.56 8.76
CA ASP A 460 32.41 10.91 9.33
C ASP A 460 31.30 11.17 10.35
N HIS A 461 30.30 10.29 10.43
CA HIS A 461 29.22 10.41 11.40
C HIS A 461 29.64 9.79 12.74
N GLU A 462 30.08 10.62 13.68
CA GLU A 462 30.37 10.19 15.04
C GLU A 462 29.15 10.35 15.95
N VAL A 463 28.91 9.37 16.82
CA VAL A 463 27.92 9.50 17.89
C VAL A 463 28.53 10.37 19.00
N PRO A 464 27.88 11.47 19.39
CA PRO A 464 28.39 12.31 20.48
C PRO A 464 28.37 11.54 21.82
N PRO A 465 29.21 11.94 22.80
CA PRO A 465 29.18 11.36 24.14
C PRO A 465 27.76 11.31 24.71
N ASP A 466 27.41 10.17 25.32
CA ASP A 466 26.08 9.88 25.88
C ASP A 466 24.90 10.03 24.87
N ALA A 467 25.18 9.94 23.57
CA ALA A 467 24.21 10.18 22.49
C ALA A 467 23.47 11.52 22.63
N ASN A 468 24.16 12.55 23.14
CA ASN A 468 23.62 13.91 23.28
C ASN A 468 23.95 14.75 22.05
N SER A 469 22.98 14.89 21.16
CA SER A 469 23.09 15.67 19.93
C SER A 469 22.70 17.14 20.17
N CYS A 470 23.67 18.05 20.12
CA CYS A 470 23.40 19.49 20.15
C CYS A 470 22.99 19.98 18.75
N VAL A 471 21.69 20.18 18.53
CA VAL A 471 21.09 20.41 17.19
C VAL A 471 21.77 21.52 16.39
N PRO A 472 22.08 22.70 16.97
CA PRO A 472 22.67 23.80 16.21
C PRO A 472 24.04 23.50 15.59
N LEU A 473 24.77 22.49 16.09
CA LEU A 473 26.08 22.09 15.58
C LEU A 473 26.02 21.25 14.30
N TYR A 474 24.86 20.66 13.98
CA TYR A 474 24.69 19.84 12.79
C TYR A 474 24.32 20.70 11.57
N PRO A 475 24.90 20.42 10.39
CA PRO A 475 24.59 21.15 9.17
C PRO A 475 23.13 20.94 8.76
N LYS A 476 22.55 21.94 8.10
CA LYS A 476 21.20 21.82 7.53
C LYS A 476 21.27 20.94 6.29
N HIS A 477 20.36 19.98 6.21
CA HIS A 477 20.14 19.20 5.01
C HIS A 477 19.18 19.95 4.10
N ASP A 478 19.57 20.17 2.85
CA ASP A 478 18.73 20.78 1.84
C ASP A 478 17.89 19.74 1.08
N PRO A 479 16.68 20.09 0.63
CA PRO A 479 15.84 19.19 -0.15
C PRO A 479 16.41 18.98 -1.55
N ILE A 480 16.23 17.78 -2.09
CA ILE A 480 16.57 17.47 -3.49
C ILE A 480 15.51 18.01 -4.46
N LEU A 481 14.24 17.99 -4.07
CA LEU A 481 13.11 18.44 -4.88
C LEU A 481 12.13 19.24 -4.02
N ILE A 482 11.53 20.27 -4.62
CA ILE A 482 10.42 21.02 -4.03
C ILE A 482 9.26 21.03 -5.01
N PHE A 483 8.14 20.40 -4.65
CA PHE A 483 6.90 20.48 -5.40
C PHE A 483 6.02 21.58 -4.82
N GLU A 484 5.81 22.64 -5.60
CA GLU A 484 5.03 23.79 -5.15
C GLU A 484 3.53 23.52 -5.26
N LEU A 485 2.79 23.85 -4.19
CA LEU A 485 1.33 23.95 -4.23
C LEU A 485 0.91 25.36 -4.73
N PRO A 486 -0.36 25.56 -5.10
CA PRO A 486 -0.85 26.85 -5.57
C PRO A 486 -0.64 27.98 -4.54
N GLU A 487 -0.26 29.15 -5.05
CA GLU A 487 -0.02 30.35 -4.24
C GLU A 487 -1.33 30.87 -3.63
N LEU A 488 -1.32 31.16 -2.33
CA LEU A 488 -2.47 31.78 -1.66
C LEU A 488 -2.61 33.25 -2.08
N HIS A 489 -3.85 33.71 -2.16
CA HIS A 489 -4.10 35.13 -2.37
C HIS A 489 -3.66 35.91 -1.10
N PRO A 490 -3.03 37.09 -1.20
CA PRO A 490 -2.43 37.80 -0.04
C PRO A 490 -3.39 38.13 1.12
N SER A 491 -4.71 38.08 0.89
CA SER A 491 -5.73 38.25 1.93
C SER A 491 -6.01 36.99 2.74
N TRP A 492 -5.38 35.87 2.41
CA TRP A 492 -5.56 34.57 3.05
C TRP A 492 -4.24 34.09 3.64
N GLU A 493 -4.34 33.36 4.74
CA GLU A 493 -3.20 32.73 5.37
C GLU A 493 -3.56 31.31 5.83
N VAL A 494 -2.54 30.47 5.97
CA VAL A 494 -2.67 29.12 6.53
C VAL A 494 -2.76 29.23 8.05
N THR A 495 -3.76 28.60 8.65
CA THR A 495 -3.76 28.44 10.11
C THR A 495 -2.89 27.26 10.48
N GLY A 496 -2.17 27.33 11.61
CA GLY A 496 -1.43 26.17 12.12
C GLY A 496 -2.32 24.98 12.53
N GLN A 497 -3.63 25.21 12.66
CA GLN A 497 -4.62 24.16 12.90
C GLN A 497 -4.88 23.34 11.63
N HIS A 498 -5.13 22.04 11.80
CA HIS A 498 -5.45 21.09 10.72
C HIS A 498 -4.36 20.93 9.65
N PHE A 499 -3.10 21.25 9.95
CA PHE A 499 -1.98 20.96 9.06
C PHE A 499 -1.56 19.49 9.21
N MET A 500 -1.94 18.66 8.24
CA MET A 500 -1.89 17.20 8.31
C MET A 500 -1.20 16.59 7.09
N LEU A 501 -0.52 15.47 7.31
CA LEU A 501 0.05 14.59 6.30
C LEU A 501 -0.27 13.16 6.74
N GLY A 502 -0.91 12.37 5.87
CA GLY A 502 -1.23 10.97 6.12
C GLY A 502 -0.75 10.07 4.98
N SER A 503 -0.11 8.96 5.31
CA SER A 503 0.68 8.13 4.37
C SER A 503 0.76 6.65 4.80
N GLU A 504 -0.17 6.16 5.62
CA GLU A 504 -0.13 4.76 6.05
C GLU A 504 -0.47 3.80 4.91
N PRO A 505 0.05 2.56 4.92
CA PRO A 505 1.11 2.05 5.79
C PRO A 505 2.48 2.62 5.40
N LEU A 506 3.39 2.71 6.37
CA LEU A 506 4.76 3.18 6.12
C LEU A 506 5.60 2.10 5.42
N PRO A 507 6.65 2.46 4.67
CA PRO A 507 7.55 1.47 4.09
C PRO A 507 8.09 0.49 5.15
N GLY A 508 8.11 -0.80 4.83
CA GLY A 508 8.44 -1.90 5.73
C GLY A 508 7.26 -2.46 6.54
N ASP A 509 6.13 -1.75 6.63
CA ASP A 509 4.97 -2.24 7.39
C ASP A 509 4.32 -3.45 6.70
N VAL A 510 3.96 -4.45 7.50
CA VAL A 510 3.17 -5.60 7.02
C VAL A 510 1.75 -5.17 6.64
N VAL A 511 1.37 -5.43 5.39
CA VAL A 511 0.03 -5.15 4.85
C VAL A 511 -0.84 -6.38 4.84
N TYR A 512 -0.28 -7.53 4.47
CA TYR A 512 -1.02 -8.77 4.32
C TYR A 512 -0.09 -9.97 4.50
N THR A 513 -0.55 -11.02 5.21
CA THR A 513 0.23 -12.22 5.45
C THR A 513 -0.62 -13.46 5.23
N LYS A 514 -0.24 -14.28 4.24
CA LYS A 514 -0.82 -15.61 4.01
C LYS A 514 0.20 -16.57 3.39
N SER A 515 0.16 -16.83 2.07
CA SER A 515 1.19 -17.65 1.41
C SER A 515 2.54 -16.95 1.35
N ALA A 516 2.51 -15.61 1.28
CA ALA A 516 3.66 -14.74 1.43
C ALA A 516 3.30 -13.58 2.37
N THR A 517 4.31 -13.01 3.03
CA THR A 517 4.18 -11.74 3.74
C THR A 517 4.42 -10.59 2.77
N LEU A 518 3.43 -9.73 2.59
CA LEU A 518 3.49 -8.53 1.77
C LEU A 518 3.74 -7.31 2.65
N LEU A 519 4.83 -6.60 2.37
CA LEU A 519 5.22 -5.36 3.03
C LEU A 519 4.88 -4.17 2.14
N CYS A 520 4.68 -3.00 2.75
CA CYS A 520 4.68 -1.73 2.03
C CYS A 520 6.10 -1.45 1.55
N SER A 521 6.32 -1.30 0.26
CA SER A 521 7.63 -0.94 -0.30
C SER A 521 7.79 0.58 -0.38
N HIS A 522 6.73 1.27 -0.80
CA HIS A 522 6.68 2.72 -0.91
C HIS A 522 5.24 3.23 -0.82
N VAL A 523 5.08 4.48 -0.41
CA VAL A 523 3.79 5.16 -0.35
C VAL A 523 3.26 5.40 -1.77
N THR A 524 2.04 4.94 -2.07
CA THR A 524 1.43 5.13 -3.40
C THR A 524 0.56 6.39 -3.48
N THR A 525 -0.04 6.78 -2.35
CA THR A 525 -0.89 7.96 -2.22
C THR A 525 -0.73 8.51 -0.81
N PHE A 526 -0.68 9.83 -0.68
CA PHE A 526 -0.74 10.50 0.61
C PHE A 526 -1.83 11.58 0.61
N CYS A 527 -2.30 11.92 1.81
CA CYS A 527 -3.33 12.93 2.04
C CYS A 527 -2.70 14.14 2.73
N LEU A 528 -3.00 15.33 2.23
CA LEU A 528 -2.64 16.62 2.82
C LEU A 528 -3.89 17.28 3.38
N GLY A 529 -3.80 17.79 4.60
CA GLY A 529 -4.83 18.62 5.22
C GLY A 529 -4.27 20.00 5.55
N PHE A 530 -5.04 21.05 5.30
CA PHE A 530 -4.75 22.38 5.83
C PHE A 530 -5.98 23.27 5.84
N ARG A 531 -6.00 24.22 6.78
CA ARG A 531 -7.03 25.23 6.89
C ARG A 531 -6.48 26.58 6.46
N ILE A 532 -7.25 27.30 5.65
CA ILE A 532 -7.01 28.70 5.35
C ILE A 532 -8.07 29.57 5.99
N TRP A 533 -7.72 30.81 6.28
CA TRP A 533 -8.68 31.82 6.69
C TRP A 533 -8.36 33.18 6.08
N ASN A 534 -9.41 33.96 5.85
CA ASN A 534 -9.28 35.29 5.29
C ASN A 534 -8.91 36.26 6.41
N ASN A 535 -7.68 36.78 6.39
CA ASN A 535 -7.17 37.68 7.42
C ASN A 535 -7.68 39.12 7.16
N PRO A 536 -8.59 39.67 8.00
CA PRO A 536 -9.14 41.00 7.81
C PRO A 536 -8.09 42.10 7.94
N ARG A 537 -6.97 41.85 8.64
CA ARG A 537 -5.89 42.82 8.84
C ARG A 537 -5.04 43.03 7.58
N ARG A 538 -5.02 42.04 6.67
CA ARG A 538 -4.33 42.12 5.38
C ARG A 538 -5.20 42.79 4.29
N GLN A 539 -6.44 43.18 4.60
CA GLN A 539 -7.30 43.95 3.69
C GLN A 539 -7.05 45.47 3.83
N ARG A 540 -6.78 46.15 2.71
CA ARG A 540 -6.93 47.62 2.64
C ARG A 540 -8.42 47.96 2.64
N TYR A 541 -8.95 48.40 3.79
CA TYR A 541 -10.25 49.03 4.00
C TYR A 541 -11.33 48.71 2.95
N VAL A 542 -12.00 47.56 3.08
CA VAL A 542 -13.31 47.35 2.46
C VAL A 542 -14.35 47.33 3.58
N TYR A 543 -15.12 48.40 3.66
CA TYR A 543 -16.23 48.54 4.60
C TYR A 543 -17.31 47.50 4.25
N GLY A 544 -17.48 46.48 5.10
CA GLY A 544 -18.68 45.63 5.07
C GLY A 544 -18.53 44.10 4.89
N SER A 545 -17.36 43.48 5.08
CA SER A 545 -17.28 42.01 5.06
C SER A 545 -17.23 41.39 6.47
N ARG A 546 -18.14 40.46 6.73
CA ARG A 546 -18.25 39.62 7.94
C ARG A 546 -16.93 38.86 8.18
N LYS A 547 -16.66 38.49 9.45
CA LYS A 547 -15.62 37.52 9.86
C LYS A 547 -15.45 36.44 8.78
N GLY A 548 -14.25 36.30 8.21
CA GLY A 548 -13.98 35.29 7.18
C GLY A 548 -14.25 33.90 7.73
N THR A 549 -15.07 33.11 7.04
CA THR A 549 -15.27 31.69 7.37
C THR A 549 -13.99 30.93 7.02
N PRO A 550 -13.37 30.20 7.96
CA PRO A 550 -12.25 29.32 7.64
C PRO A 550 -12.68 28.28 6.61
N THR A 551 -11.76 27.85 5.77
CA THR A 551 -11.99 26.81 4.75
C THR A 551 -10.94 25.72 4.94
N ASP A 552 -11.42 24.51 5.17
CA ASP A 552 -10.62 23.31 5.35
C ASP A 552 -10.47 22.58 4.01
N PHE A 553 -9.23 22.25 3.64
CA PHE A 553 -8.91 21.51 2.43
C PHE A 553 -8.34 20.14 2.74
N HIS A 554 -8.79 19.16 1.98
CA HIS A 554 -8.21 17.83 1.90
C HIS A 554 -7.74 17.55 0.47
N VAL A 555 -6.47 17.19 0.33
CA VAL A 555 -5.83 16.97 -0.97
C VAL A 555 -5.22 15.59 -1.01
N LEU A 556 -5.70 14.76 -1.93
CA LEU A 556 -5.14 13.44 -2.19
C LEU A 556 -4.09 13.58 -3.29
N VAL A 557 -2.90 13.02 -3.07
CA VAL A 557 -1.77 13.13 -3.98
C VAL A 557 -1.27 11.73 -4.33
N SER A 558 -1.21 11.41 -5.63
CA SER A 558 -0.68 10.14 -6.11
C SER A 558 0.82 10.24 -6.39
N VAL A 559 1.60 9.36 -5.75
CA VAL A 559 3.06 9.29 -5.93
C VAL A 559 3.43 8.79 -7.33
N HIS A 560 2.57 8.00 -7.98
CA HIS A 560 2.75 7.56 -9.37
C HIS A 560 3.01 8.71 -10.35
N HIS A 561 2.44 9.89 -10.09
CA HIS A 561 2.66 11.08 -10.91
C HIS A 561 3.90 11.90 -10.50
N LEU A 562 4.50 11.58 -9.35
CA LEU A 562 5.74 12.19 -8.84
C LEU A 562 6.98 11.36 -9.21
N LEU A 563 6.83 10.04 -9.37
CA LEU A 563 7.92 9.11 -9.72
C LEU A 563 8.85 9.64 -10.83
N PRO A 564 8.37 10.17 -11.98
CA PRO A 564 9.28 10.65 -13.04
C PRO A 564 10.25 11.76 -12.59
N TYR A 565 9.90 12.50 -11.54
CA TYR A 565 10.75 13.53 -10.95
C TYR A 565 11.67 12.96 -9.87
N LEU A 566 11.19 11.99 -9.09
CA LEU A 566 11.96 11.31 -8.03
C LEU A 566 13.13 10.49 -8.59
N LEU A 567 12.96 9.95 -9.81
CA LEU A 567 13.92 9.08 -10.49
C LEU A 567 14.86 9.81 -11.45
N GLY A 568 14.61 11.09 -11.74
CA GLY A 568 15.44 11.83 -12.68
C GLY A 568 16.88 11.93 -12.16
N ARG A 569 17.87 11.45 -12.93
CA ARG A 569 19.31 11.61 -12.63
C ARG A 569 19.58 13.08 -12.30
N GLN A 570 20.02 13.32 -11.07
CA GLN A 570 20.60 14.61 -10.72
C GLN A 570 21.94 14.71 -11.44
N SER A 571 22.13 15.74 -12.26
CA SER A 571 23.47 16.18 -12.61
C SER A 571 24.19 16.58 -11.31
N ASP A 572 25.46 16.20 -11.15
CA ASP A 572 26.33 16.37 -9.96
C ASP A 572 26.49 17.81 -9.38
N GLY A 573 25.64 18.76 -9.76
CA GLY A 573 25.47 20.06 -9.13
C GLY A 573 24.33 20.04 -8.10
N VAL A 574 24.70 20.08 -6.82
CA VAL A 574 23.88 20.16 -5.58
C VAL A 574 22.89 21.34 -5.58
N THR A 575 21.93 21.36 -6.49
CA THR A 575 20.91 22.41 -6.55
C THR A 575 19.53 21.80 -6.45
N THR A 576 18.81 22.17 -5.39
CA THR A 576 17.40 21.84 -5.19
C THR A 576 16.59 22.19 -6.42
N ARG A 577 15.89 21.21 -6.99
CA ARG A 577 15.04 21.44 -8.15
C ARG A 577 13.61 21.76 -7.73
N ILE A 578 13.12 22.92 -8.16
CA ILE A 578 11.75 23.37 -7.89
C ILE A 578 10.84 22.96 -9.06
N ILE A 579 9.76 22.25 -8.74
CA ILE A 579 8.73 21.81 -9.69
C ILE A 579 7.45 22.61 -9.44
N PRO A 580 7.07 23.54 -10.34
CA PRO A 580 5.91 24.39 -10.16
C PRO A 580 4.62 23.59 -10.31
N TRP A 581 3.54 24.01 -9.63
CA TRP A 581 2.22 23.36 -9.65
C TRP A 581 1.74 22.94 -11.05
N SER A 582 1.94 23.81 -12.05
CA SER A 582 1.51 23.58 -13.43
C SER A 582 2.09 22.32 -14.10
N GLN A 583 3.23 21.80 -13.62
CA GLN A 583 3.90 20.63 -14.20
C GLN A 583 3.43 19.30 -13.63
N TRP A 584 2.94 19.28 -12.38
CA TRP A 584 2.65 18.03 -11.66
C TRP A 584 1.25 18.01 -11.02
N GLY A 585 0.82 19.14 -10.47
CA GLY A 585 -0.28 19.19 -9.50
C GLY A 585 -1.65 18.81 -10.05
N THR A 586 -1.99 19.26 -11.26
CA THR A 586 -3.34 19.03 -11.81
C THR A 586 -3.67 17.55 -11.96
N VAL A 587 -2.75 16.74 -12.47
CA VAL A 587 -2.99 15.30 -12.69
C VAL A 587 -2.68 14.46 -11.47
N ALA A 588 -1.72 14.88 -10.65
CA ALA A 588 -1.28 14.14 -9.46
C ALA A 588 -2.26 14.26 -8.29
N THR A 589 -3.13 15.28 -8.28
CA THR A 589 -3.93 15.60 -7.09
C THR A 589 -5.45 15.55 -7.32
N ARG A 590 -6.20 15.36 -6.23
CA ARG A 590 -7.64 15.64 -6.14
C ARG A 590 -7.92 16.46 -4.88
N TRP A 591 -8.59 17.59 -5.06
CA TRP A 591 -8.90 18.54 -3.98
C TRP A 591 -10.35 18.40 -3.52
N PHE A 592 -10.55 18.53 -2.21
CA PHE A 592 -11.86 18.53 -1.58
C PHE A 592 -11.97 19.68 -0.58
N ILE A 593 -13.16 20.28 -0.51
CA ILE A 593 -13.53 21.26 0.52
C ILE A 593 -14.30 20.48 1.60
N GLU A 594 -13.85 20.60 2.84
CA GLU A 594 -14.54 20.01 3.98
C GLU A 594 -15.63 20.93 4.51
N ASP A 595 -16.79 20.35 4.84
CA ASP A 595 -17.87 21.01 5.57
C ASP A 595 -17.86 20.49 7.02
N HIS A 596 -18.29 21.33 7.97
CA HIS A 596 -18.34 21.09 9.41
C HIS A 596 -19.13 19.82 9.84
N SER A 597 -19.72 19.09 8.90
CA SER A 597 -20.40 17.81 9.10
C SER A 597 -19.51 16.57 9.06
N ILE A 598 -18.22 16.70 8.73
CA ILE A 598 -17.26 15.58 8.84
C ILE A 598 -16.67 15.61 10.25
N GLU A 599 -17.11 14.69 11.10
CA GLU A 599 -16.52 14.49 12.43
C GLU A 599 -15.03 14.13 12.25
N HIS A 600 -14.14 14.97 12.78
CA HIS A 600 -12.70 14.82 12.96
C HIS A 600 -11.99 13.89 11.94
N LEU A 601 -11.44 14.50 10.88
CA LEU A 601 -10.55 13.89 9.86
C LEU A 601 -9.19 13.39 10.40
N THR A 602 -9.15 12.86 11.61
CA THR A 602 -8.05 12.05 12.15
C THR A 602 -7.89 10.70 11.43
N ASP A 603 -8.72 10.40 10.44
CA ASP A 603 -8.77 9.12 9.74
C ASP A 603 -7.78 9.10 8.57
N ARG A 604 -6.61 8.53 8.86
CA ARG A 604 -5.48 8.33 7.96
C ARG A 604 -5.94 7.51 6.74
N ILE A 605 -5.54 7.97 5.56
CA ILE A 605 -5.57 7.17 4.33
C ILE A 605 -4.79 5.87 4.60
N TYR A 606 -5.32 4.74 4.12
CA TYR A 606 -4.58 3.48 4.12
C TYR A 606 -4.30 3.08 2.67
N ARG A 607 -3.04 3.10 2.28
CA ARG A 607 -2.54 2.96 0.91
C ARG A 607 -3.14 4.05 0.01
N SER A 608 -4.07 3.67 -0.87
CA SER A 608 -4.80 4.58 -1.75
C SER A 608 -6.26 4.75 -1.34
N GLN A 609 -6.66 4.21 -0.18
CA GLN A 609 -8.04 4.07 0.23
C GLN A 609 -8.37 4.99 1.40
N TYR A 610 -9.48 5.70 1.25
CA TYR A 610 -10.06 6.58 2.25
C TYR A 610 -11.45 6.09 2.62
N ILE A 611 -11.83 6.17 3.90
CA ILE A 611 -13.16 5.77 4.37
C ILE A 611 -14.04 7.00 4.53
N ARG A 612 -15.21 6.94 3.91
CA ARG A 612 -16.29 7.89 4.15
C ARG A 612 -17.39 7.20 4.92
N SER A 613 -17.65 7.66 6.14
CA SER A 613 -18.82 7.27 6.93
C SER A 613 -19.89 8.37 6.84
N THR A 614 -21.16 8.01 6.87
CA THR A 614 -22.25 8.99 6.96
C THR A 614 -23.34 8.51 7.87
N THR A 615 -23.53 9.24 8.97
CA THR A 615 -24.53 8.92 9.98
C THR A 615 -25.94 9.17 9.45
N THR A 616 -26.84 8.23 9.71
CA THR A 616 -28.26 8.32 9.35
C THR A 616 -28.96 9.39 10.17
N LYS A 617 -30.13 9.87 9.71
CA LYS A 617 -30.91 10.90 10.43
C LYS A 617 -31.29 10.51 11.87
N SER A 618 -31.40 9.22 12.17
CA SER A 618 -31.70 8.73 13.52
C SER A 618 -30.49 8.70 14.44
N GLY A 619 -29.26 8.87 13.91
CA GLY A 619 -28.02 8.75 14.68
C GLY A 619 -27.64 7.32 15.06
N GLN A 620 -28.45 6.32 14.70
CA GLN A 620 -28.30 4.94 15.19
C GLN A 620 -27.42 4.05 14.30
N ALA A 621 -27.25 4.42 13.03
CA ALA A 621 -26.45 3.68 12.08
C ALA A 621 -25.70 4.58 11.10
N GLN A 622 -24.67 4.04 10.46
CA GLN A 622 -23.83 4.72 9.48
C GLN A 622 -23.82 3.99 8.14
N LEU A 623 -23.73 4.73 7.04
CA LEU A 623 -23.41 4.20 5.72
C LEU A 623 -21.91 4.32 5.48
N ILE A 624 -21.26 3.24 5.05
CA ILE A 624 -19.81 3.20 4.83
C ILE A 624 -19.50 3.12 3.33
N SER A 625 -18.58 3.97 2.88
CA SER A 625 -17.99 3.94 1.54
C SER A 625 -16.47 3.93 1.62
N ILE A 626 -15.83 3.20 0.70
CA ILE A 626 -14.40 3.27 0.46
C ILE A 626 -14.17 4.09 -0.81
N VAL A 627 -13.33 5.11 -0.73
CA VAL A 627 -12.91 5.96 -1.84
C VAL A 627 -11.47 5.60 -2.17
N ASP A 628 -11.22 4.99 -3.32
CA ASP A 628 -9.90 4.55 -3.76
C ASP A 628 -9.35 5.48 -4.83
N PHE A 629 -8.08 5.88 -4.68
CA PHE A 629 -7.34 6.80 -5.55
C PHE A 629 -6.24 6.10 -6.36
N ASN A 630 -6.18 4.76 -6.38
CA ASN A 630 -5.22 4.02 -7.21
C ASN A 630 -5.56 4.13 -8.71
N ALA A 631 -5.03 5.17 -9.36
CA ALA A 631 -5.33 5.48 -10.75
C ALA A 631 -5.07 4.32 -11.74
N PRO A 632 -3.94 3.58 -11.67
CA PRO A 632 -3.73 2.40 -12.51
C PRO A 632 -4.82 1.33 -12.36
N LEU A 633 -5.22 0.99 -11.13
CA LEU A 633 -6.27 0.00 -10.90
C LEU A 633 -7.63 0.50 -11.40
N ILE A 634 -7.98 1.76 -11.14
CA ILE A 634 -9.24 2.35 -11.57
C ILE A 634 -9.38 2.28 -13.10
N LYS A 635 -8.32 2.61 -13.85
CA LYS A 635 -8.32 2.49 -15.31
C LYS A 635 -8.62 1.07 -15.76
N ARG A 636 -7.99 0.07 -15.15
CA ARG A 636 -8.22 -1.36 -15.46
C ARG A 636 -9.68 -1.75 -15.30
N TYR A 637 -10.35 -1.31 -14.24
CA TYR A 637 -11.76 -1.64 -13.98
C TYR A 637 -12.75 -0.85 -14.84
N GLN A 638 -12.41 0.38 -15.27
CA GLN A 638 -13.24 1.14 -16.21
C GLN A 638 -13.43 0.39 -17.52
N TYR A 639 -12.36 -0.22 -18.06
CA TYR A 639 -12.43 -1.04 -19.28
C TYR A 639 -13.38 -2.25 -19.12
N THR A 640 -13.34 -2.94 -17.98
CA THR A 640 -14.21 -4.09 -17.70
C THR A 640 -15.68 -3.70 -17.52
N ALA A 641 -15.95 -2.53 -16.90
CA ALA A 641 -17.30 -2.04 -16.68
C ALA A 641 -17.97 -1.50 -17.96
N THR A 642 -17.22 -0.90 -18.88
CA THR A 642 -17.75 -0.48 -20.19
C THR A 642 -18.26 -1.64 -21.04
N ALA A 643 -17.75 -2.86 -20.83
CA ALA A 643 -18.26 -4.07 -21.48
C ALA A 643 -19.62 -4.55 -20.93
N THR A 644 -20.05 -4.06 -19.76
CA THR A 644 -21.20 -4.62 -19.01
C THR A 644 -22.32 -3.63 -18.66
N SER A 645 -22.18 -2.31 -18.88
CA SER A 645 -23.16 -1.34 -18.35
C SER A 645 -24.35 -1.02 -19.29
N ARG A 646 -25.58 -1.18 -18.76
CA ARG A 646 -26.85 -0.60 -19.26
C ARG A 646 -27.00 0.86 -18.84
N ALA A 647 -27.75 1.63 -19.64
CA ALA A 647 -28.01 3.06 -19.55
C ALA A 647 -28.38 3.61 -18.15
N LYS A 648 -27.62 4.61 -17.67
CA LYS A 648 -27.94 5.44 -16.49
C LYS A 648 -28.80 6.66 -16.88
N ARG A 649 -29.75 7.07 -16.02
CA ARG A 649 -30.65 8.24 -16.22
C ARG A 649 -29.92 9.59 -16.05
N ALA A 650 -30.27 10.58 -16.88
CA ALA A 650 -29.52 11.83 -17.08
C ALA A 650 -29.67 12.96 -16.03
N SER A 651 -30.69 12.99 -15.16
CA SER A 651 -30.91 14.14 -14.25
C SER A 651 -30.15 14.06 -12.92
N ALA A 652 -29.91 12.85 -12.40
CA ALA A 652 -29.12 12.62 -11.18
C ALA A 652 -27.62 12.94 -11.39
N ASP A 653 -27.17 12.89 -12.63
CA ASP A 653 -25.78 13.11 -13.05
C ASP A 653 -25.35 14.60 -12.87
N LYS A 654 -26.29 15.56 -12.88
CA LYS A 654 -25.95 16.99 -12.89
C LYS A 654 -25.50 17.54 -11.54
N SER A 655 -26.18 17.20 -10.43
CA SER A 655 -25.80 17.72 -9.11
C SER A 655 -24.51 17.10 -8.59
N GLU A 656 -24.29 15.81 -8.89
CA GLU A 656 -23.06 15.08 -8.59
C GLU A 656 -21.86 15.65 -9.35
N LYS A 657 -22.04 15.92 -10.65
CA LYS A 657 -21.05 16.66 -11.44
C LYS A 657 -20.74 18.02 -10.83
N ASN A 658 -21.76 18.81 -10.45
CA ASN A 658 -21.54 20.10 -9.82
C ASN A 658 -20.78 19.99 -8.50
N ALA A 659 -21.13 19.02 -7.64
CA ALA A 659 -20.42 18.79 -6.38
C ALA A 659 -18.95 18.45 -6.60
N VAL A 660 -18.61 17.57 -7.56
CA VAL A 660 -17.21 17.25 -7.88
C VAL A 660 -16.46 18.47 -8.45
N LEU A 661 -17.11 19.23 -9.34
CA LEU A 661 -16.53 20.45 -9.93
C LEU A 661 -16.19 21.50 -8.84
N GLU A 662 -17.02 21.60 -7.80
CA GLU A 662 -16.88 22.58 -6.71
C GLU A 662 -16.04 22.09 -5.53
N GLY A 663 -15.52 20.85 -5.58
CA GLY A 663 -14.70 20.26 -4.50
C GLY A 663 -15.51 19.61 -3.38
N ASN A 664 -16.83 19.53 -3.53
CA ASN A 664 -17.76 18.91 -2.58
C ASN A 664 -18.00 17.42 -2.87
N GLY A 665 -17.24 16.81 -3.78
CA GLY A 665 -17.41 15.41 -4.20
C GLY A 665 -17.26 14.39 -3.07
N MET A 666 -16.53 14.74 -2.00
CA MET A 666 -16.39 13.88 -0.81
C MET A 666 -17.62 13.95 0.11
N THR A 667 -18.18 15.15 0.30
CA THR A 667 -19.23 15.48 1.29
C THR A 667 -20.66 15.36 0.76
N GLU A 668 -20.92 15.75 -0.50
CA GLU A 668 -22.27 15.89 -1.05
C GLU A 668 -22.81 14.66 -1.79
N GLY A 669 -22.57 13.46 -1.25
CA GLY A 669 -23.20 12.21 -1.69
C GLY A 669 -24.73 12.13 -1.49
N ARG A 670 -25.46 13.27 -1.50
CA ARG A 670 -26.90 13.40 -1.17
C ARG A 670 -27.79 12.49 -2.01
N LEU A 671 -27.44 12.21 -3.27
CA LEU A 671 -28.24 11.32 -4.13
C LEU A 671 -28.19 9.85 -3.70
N PHE A 672 -27.09 9.38 -3.11
CA PHE A 672 -26.96 8.00 -2.62
C PHE A 672 -27.79 7.77 -1.36
N GLN A 673 -27.77 8.73 -0.43
CA GLN A 673 -28.68 8.72 0.73
C GLN A 673 -30.14 8.69 0.30
N THR A 674 -30.48 9.33 -0.83
CA THR A 674 -31.85 9.34 -1.37
C THR A 674 -32.21 8.00 -2.05
N ARG A 675 -31.28 7.34 -2.74
CA ARG A 675 -31.48 5.99 -3.32
C ARG A 675 -31.62 4.91 -2.26
N ILE A 676 -30.85 5.01 -1.18
CA ILE A 676 -30.83 4.02 -0.08
C ILE A 676 -31.94 4.30 0.96
N GLY A 677 -32.31 5.57 1.17
CA GLY A 677 -33.34 5.97 2.14
C GLY A 677 -34.75 5.45 1.85
N SER A 678 -35.00 4.90 0.65
CA SER A 678 -36.28 4.26 0.29
C SER A 678 -36.35 2.76 0.67
N THR A 679 -35.24 2.14 1.04
CA THR A 679 -35.15 0.70 1.35
C THR A 679 -34.88 0.50 2.84
N ARG A 680 -35.66 -0.35 3.52
CA ARG A 680 -35.36 -0.78 4.90
C ARG A 680 -34.10 -1.66 4.87
N LEU A 681 -32.92 -1.05 4.98
CA LEU A 681 -31.67 -1.80 5.08
C LEU A 681 -31.48 -2.34 6.51
N PRO A 682 -31.15 -3.62 6.69
CA PRO A 682 -30.86 -4.19 8.01
C PRO A 682 -29.51 -3.70 8.54
N VAL A 683 -29.41 -3.52 9.87
CA VAL A 683 -28.15 -3.32 10.58
C VAL A 683 -27.60 -4.69 11.01
N PRO A 684 -26.33 -5.03 10.77
CA PRO A 684 -25.77 -6.30 11.18
C PRO A 684 -25.68 -6.41 12.70
N THR A 685 -25.95 -7.62 13.19
CA THR A 685 -25.71 -8.03 14.58
C THR A 685 -24.55 -9.02 14.62
N ILE A 686 -23.89 -9.14 15.77
CA ILE A 686 -22.76 -10.04 16.02
C ILE A 686 -23.03 -11.44 15.42
N GLY A 687 -22.06 -11.96 14.66
CA GLY A 687 -22.11 -13.32 14.10
C GLY A 687 -23.04 -13.55 12.91
N LYS A 688 -23.77 -12.55 12.40
CA LYS A 688 -24.59 -12.70 11.19
C LYS A 688 -23.82 -12.38 9.91
N ALA A 689 -24.08 -13.15 8.85
CA ALA A 689 -23.57 -12.89 7.50
C ALA A 689 -23.98 -11.49 7.00
N LEU A 690 -23.05 -10.83 6.33
CA LEU A 690 -23.27 -9.50 5.75
C LEU A 690 -23.86 -9.59 4.34
N ASN A 691 -24.51 -8.51 3.91
CA ASN A 691 -24.82 -8.34 2.49
C ASN A 691 -23.54 -7.96 1.75
N HIS A 692 -23.26 -8.62 0.63
CA HIS A 692 -22.11 -8.32 -0.25
C HIS A 692 -22.51 -7.42 -1.43
N GLU A 693 -23.76 -6.95 -1.49
CA GLU A 693 -24.18 -5.97 -2.49
C GLU A 693 -23.49 -4.61 -2.26
N VAL A 694 -22.89 -4.09 -3.32
CA VAL A 694 -22.20 -2.81 -3.34
C VAL A 694 -22.66 -1.94 -4.50
N LEU A 695 -22.64 -0.63 -4.27
CA LEU A 695 -22.78 0.36 -5.33
C LEU A 695 -21.40 0.89 -5.68
N THR A 696 -21.11 0.98 -6.98
CA THR A 696 -19.84 1.49 -7.49
C THR A 696 -20.05 2.73 -8.34
N GLU A 697 -19.21 3.72 -8.11
CA GLU A 697 -19.07 4.90 -8.94
C GLU A 697 -17.60 5.14 -9.27
N THR A 698 -17.34 5.76 -10.41
CA THR A 698 -15.98 6.14 -10.80
C THR A 698 -15.99 7.53 -11.37
N ILE A 699 -15.16 8.39 -10.79
CA ILE A 699 -14.89 9.74 -11.26
C ILE A 699 -13.59 9.70 -12.04
N GLY A 700 -13.69 9.88 -13.36
CA GLY A 700 -12.54 9.90 -14.25
C GLY A 700 -11.70 11.17 -14.14
N SER A 701 -10.56 11.16 -14.82
CA SER A 701 -9.68 12.33 -14.93
C SER A 701 -10.23 13.42 -15.86
N ASP A 702 -11.24 13.10 -16.66
CA ASP A 702 -11.98 14.04 -17.50
C ASP A 702 -12.83 15.02 -16.67
N MET A 703 -13.29 14.60 -15.48
CA MET A 703 -14.01 15.47 -14.55
C MET A 703 -13.05 16.17 -13.59
N LYS A 704 -12.84 17.48 -13.83
CA LYS A 704 -11.92 18.34 -13.07
C LYS A 704 -12.61 18.97 -11.86
N THR A 705 -11.88 19.11 -10.76
CA THR A 705 -12.28 19.96 -9.64
C THR A 705 -11.63 21.33 -9.80
N ILE A 706 -12.37 22.42 -9.55
CA ILE A 706 -11.90 23.79 -9.70
C ILE A 706 -12.18 24.57 -8.41
N ILE A 707 -11.15 24.76 -7.58
CA ILE A 707 -11.24 25.57 -6.35
C ILE A 707 -10.92 27.02 -6.68
N ARG A 708 -11.86 27.93 -6.38
CA ARG A 708 -11.72 29.37 -6.65
C ARG A 708 -11.49 30.22 -5.40
N ALA A 709 -11.75 29.67 -4.23
CA ALA A 709 -11.60 30.39 -2.97
C ALA A 709 -10.18 30.24 -2.41
N GLY A 710 -9.61 31.32 -1.87
CA GLY A 710 -8.35 31.30 -1.12
C GLY A 710 -7.07 31.51 -1.92
N PHE A 711 -7.05 31.15 -3.20
CA PHE A 711 -5.85 31.13 -4.05
C PHE A 711 -5.80 32.31 -5.02
N LYS A 712 -4.58 32.65 -5.46
CA LYS A 712 -4.34 33.69 -6.46
C LYS A 712 -4.94 33.34 -7.82
N ASP A 713 -4.74 32.10 -8.23
CA ASP A 713 -5.31 31.52 -9.44
C ASP A 713 -6.21 30.32 -9.09
N PRO A 714 -7.26 30.02 -9.87
CA PRO A 714 -8.09 28.85 -9.64
C PRO A 714 -7.28 27.55 -9.64
N VAL A 715 -7.43 26.74 -8.60
CA VAL A 715 -6.73 25.45 -8.48
C VAL A 715 -7.52 24.39 -9.23
N VAL A 716 -6.87 23.76 -10.21
CA VAL A 716 -7.45 22.67 -11.01
C VAL A 716 -6.80 21.35 -10.63
N SER A 717 -7.62 20.34 -10.33
CA SER A 717 -7.17 18.98 -9.98
C SER A 717 -8.04 17.91 -10.63
N CYS A 718 -7.48 16.74 -10.98
CA CYS A 718 -8.18 15.71 -11.74
C CYS A 718 -7.71 14.25 -11.51
N LEU A 719 -7.06 13.94 -10.37
CA LEU A 719 -6.71 12.55 -10.03
C LEU A 719 -8.00 11.69 -9.95
N PRO A 720 -8.14 10.60 -10.72
CA PRO A 720 -9.35 9.80 -10.74
C PRO A 720 -9.55 9.05 -9.42
N TYR A 721 -10.80 8.77 -9.07
CA TYR A 721 -11.12 7.97 -7.89
C TYR A 721 -12.35 7.09 -8.11
N ARG A 722 -12.42 5.98 -7.38
CA ARG A 722 -13.55 5.06 -7.38
C ARG A 722 -14.18 5.05 -6.00
N VAL A 723 -15.51 5.14 -5.95
CA VAL A 723 -16.27 5.03 -4.71
C VAL A 723 -17.00 3.70 -4.71
N VAL A 724 -16.83 2.92 -3.64
CA VAL A 724 -17.58 1.69 -3.39
C VAL A 724 -18.34 1.87 -2.09
N THR A 725 -19.66 1.76 -2.15
CA THR A 725 -20.56 1.94 -1.00
C THR A 725 -21.25 0.63 -0.68
N LYS A 726 -21.20 0.22 0.58
CA LYS A 726 -21.88 -0.99 1.04
C LYS A 726 -23.39 -0.77 1.13
N VAL A 727 -24.20 -1.65 0.53
CA VAL A 727 -25.67 -1.58 0.59
C VAL A 727 -26.18 -2.24 1.87
N GLN A 728 -25.66 -1.77 2.99
CA GLN A 728 -26.01 -2.20 4.34
C GLN A 728 -25.66 -1.09 5.32
N LEU A 729 -26.53 -0.85 6.30
CA LEU A 729 -26.25 0.08 7.38
C LEU A 729 -25.30 -0.58 8.38
N MET A 730 -24.26 0.11 8.81
CA MET A 730 -23.33 -0.34 9.85
C MET A 730 -23.69 0.27 11.20
N PRO A 731 -23.29 -0.36 12.32
CA PRO A 731 -23.37 0.26 13.64
C PRO A 731 -22.68 1.63 13.66
N THR A 732 -23.12 2.50 14.57
CA THR A 732 -22.51 3.82 14.69
C THR A 732 -21.20 3.72 15.47
N HIS A 733 -20.14 4.20 14.85
CA HIS A 733 -18.81 4.31 15.42
C HIS A 733 -18.36 5.78 15.38
N GLY A 734 -17.40 6.14 16.23
CA GLY A 734 -16.77 7.45 16.21
C GLY A 734 -15.88 7.61 14.98
N HIS A 735 -15.11 6.57 14.70
CA HIS A 735 -14.17 6.54 13.58
C HIS A 735 -14.18 5.18 12.89
N TRP A 736 -13.72 5.16 11.64
CA TRP A 736 -13.50 3.93 10.90
C TRP A 736 -12.09 3.94 10.33
N ARG A 737 -11.37 2.81 10.42
CA ARG A 737 -10.05 2.62 9.81
C ARG A 737 -9.97 1.36 8.98
N ILE A 738 -9.15 1.40 7.92
CA ILE A 738 -8.72 0.22 7.17
C ILE A 738 -7.36 -0.14 7.72
N HIS A 739 -7.17 -1.41 8.09
CA HIS A 739 -5.86 -1.89 8.52
C HIS A 739 -5.64 -3.33 8.06
N GLY A 740 -4.69 -3.53 7.15
CA GLY A 740 -4.39 -4.83 6.55
C GLY A 740 -5.61 -5.48 5.89
N GLU A 741 -6.16 -6.52 6.51
CA GLU A 741 -7.35 -7.24 6.05
C GLU A 741 -8.63 -6.90 6.84
N TYR A 742 -8.59 -5.88 7.71
CA TYR A 742 -9.69 -5.50 8.58
C TYR A 742 -10.22 -4.11 8.24
N LEU A 743 -11.55 -3.98 8.23
CA LEU A 743 -12.24 -2.72 8.47
C LEU A 743 -12.55 -2.64 9.98
N VAL A 744 -12.06 -1.60 10.63
CA VAL A 744 -12.09 -1.39 12.08
C VAL A 744 -13.07 -0.27 12.41
N GLY A 745 -14.16 -0.59 13.10
CA GLY A 745 -15.11 0.36 13.68
C GLY A 745 -14.69 0.72 15.10
N ILE A 746 -14.34 1.98 15.31
CA ILE A 746 -13.83 2.52 16.57
C ILE A 746 -14.97 3.23 17.30
N PRO A 747 -15.32 2.85 18.53
CA PRO A 747 -16.48 3.41 19.20
C PRO A 747 -16.33 4.90 19.50
N ARG A 748 -17.48 5.58 19.64
CA ARG A 748 -17.51 6.99 20.08
C ARG A 748 -17.02 7.07 21.53
N ARG A 749 -16.16 8.04 21.83
CA ARG A 749 -15.79 8.40 23.21
C ARG A 749 -16.96 9.14 23.90
N ASP A 750 -18.08 8.45 24.11
CA ASP A 750 -19.08 8.91 25.06
C ASP A 750 -18.67 8.39 26.44
N TRP A 751 -18.53 9.30 27.40
CA TRP A 751 -17.81 9.17 28.68
C TRP A 751 -18.40 8.15 29.68
N SER A 752 -19.25 7.22 29.22
CA SER A 752 -20.00 6.30 30.08
C SER A 752 -19.89 4.82 29.74
N GLU A 753 -19.48 4.42 28.53
CA GLU A 753 -19.43 3.00 28.15
C GLU A 753 -18.24 2.70 27.22
N ASN A 754 -17.30 1.86 27.68
CA ASN A 754 -16.16 1.42 26.86
C ASN A 754 -16.59 0.25 25.96
N ILE A 755 -16.83 0.56 24.69
CA ILE A 755 -17.31 -0.39 23.66
C ILE A 755 -16.09 -1.04 22.99
N PRO A 756 -16.10 -2.36 22.69
CA PRO A 756 -15.01 -3.02 21.96
C PRO A 756 -14.89 -2.52 20.51
N PHE A 757 -13.71 -2.71 19.90
CA PHE A 757 -13.57 -2.55 18.46
C PHE A 757 -14.49 -3.51 17.72
N SER A 758 -15.11 -3.01 16.65
CA SER A 758 -15.87 -3.83 15.72
C SER A 758 -15.02 -4.13 14.50
N LEU A 759 -14.59 -5.38 14.38
CA LEU A 759 -13.69 -5.84 13.33
C LEU A 759 -14.47 -6.59 12.25
N TYR A 760 -14.22 -6.21 11.01
CA TYR A 760 -14.77 -6.83 9.81
C TYR A 760 -13.61 -7.30 8.94
N LYS A 761 -13.32 -8.60 8.97
CA LYS A 761 -12.21 -9.19 8.20
C LYS A 761 -12.63 -9.38 6.74
N LEU A 762 -11.70 -9.29 5.79
CA LEU A 762 -11.99 -9.63 4.40
C LEU A 762 -12.30 -11.12 4.22
N GLU A 763 -13.32 -11.42 3.42
CA GLU A 763 -13.61 -12.77 2.92
C GLU A 763 -12.96 -12.96 1.56
N LEU A 764 -11.88 -13.74 1.54
CA LEU A 764 -11.24 -14.23 0.32
C LEU A 764 -12.02 -15.46 -0.16
N SER A 765 -12.26 -15.58 -1.47
CA SER A 765 -12.93 -16.74 -2.04
C SER A 765 -12.19 -18.02 -1.63
N SER A 766 -12.84 -18.86 -0.83
CA SER A 766 -12.33 -20.19 -0.50
C SER A 766 -12.11 -20.97 -1.79
N GLN A 767 -10.99 -21.71 -1.87
CA GLN A 767 -10.73 -22.68 -2.94
C GLN A 767 -11.98 -23.53 -3.19
N GLU A 768 -12.62 -23.35 -4.35
CA GLU A 768 -13.42 -24.40 -5.00
C GLU A 768 -12.49 -25.27 -5.85
#